data_AF-A0A8X6JXU5-F1
#
_entry.id   AF-A0A8X6JXU5-F1
#
_cell.length_a   1.000
_cell.length_b   1.000
_cell.length_c   1.000
_cell.angle_alpha   90.00
_cell.angle_beta   90.00
_cell.angle_gamma   90.00
#
_symmetry.space_group_name_H-M   'P 1'
#
loop_
_entity.id
_entity.type
_entity.pdbx_description
1 polymer ?
#
loop_
_entity_poly.entity_id
_entity_poly.type
_entity_poly.pdbx_seq_one_letter_code
_entity_poly.pdbx_strand_id
1 'polypeptide(L)'
;MGDVVFTSNFNNAGDANADSNGDGVINASDGFSKIGYDTNNDGVEDTNGGWSHDNDNVDELNLKLDNGSKWVGDAYFTYDRIDPTEMYNLEDGTNSLEPDSVFDKWGNVVDDKTFQSGIFTVALDNGSEWDTVNASNVDTLTVNNGSQVNVADSSSLIADTITLTNGSTMNLSSYGEVDTDHLTVDSYSKVDLTNETAYLYANTITVSNGGEFSIGAGEFDADSFGTDTLELTNAGVFNINNSDYVLDADLVNGHTNTTDTSNATYGYGVIAMTSDGHLTVNGNGDYYNGDNTADTTYSANGEADNSYTDNVVAATGNYKVRIDNATGAGSVADYKGNELIRVNDVNTDATFSAANKADLGAYTYQAKQEGNTVVLEQMELTDYANMALSIPSANTNIWNLEQDTVGTRLTNARHGLADNGGAWVSYFGGNFNGDNGTINYDQDVNGIMVGVDTKVDGNNAKWIVGAAAGFAKGDLSDRTGQVDQDSQSAYIYSSARFANNIFVDGNLSYSHFNNDLSANMSDGTYVDGNTSSDAWGFGLKLGYDLKLGDAGYVTPYGSVSGLFQSGDDYQLSNDMKVDGQSYDSMRYELGVDAGYTFTYSEDQALTPYFKLAYVYDDSNNDADVNGDSIDNGVEGSAVRVGLGTQFSFTKNFSAYTDANYLGGGDVDQDWSANVGVKYTW
;
A
#
# COMPACT_ATOMS: atom_id res chain seq x y z
N MET A 1 0.15 28.73 33.41
CA MET A 1 -1.28 28.97 33.67
C MET A 1 -1.44 30.42 34.06
N GLY A 2 -2.07 31.19 33.19
CA GLY A 2 -2.29 32.62 33.37
C GLY A 2 -2.38 33.31 32.02
N ASP A 3 -3.30 34.26 31.95
CA ASP A 3 -3.68 35.01 30.76
C ASP A 3 -2.63 36.08 30.47
N VAL A 4 -2.35 36.35 29.18
CA VAL A 4 -1.45 37.43 28.76
C VAL A 4 -2.28 38.50 28.07
N VAL A 5 -2.32 39.70 28.67
CA VAL A 5 -3.05 40.85 28.14
C VAL A 5 -2.07 41.91 27.66
N PHE A 6 -2.19 42.29 26.39
CA PHE A 6 -1.51 43.45 25.81
C PHE A 6 -2.54 44.55 25.55
N THR A 7 -2.21 45.79 25.90
CA THR A 7 -3.10 46.94 25.65
C THR A 7 -2.27 48.07 25.09
N SER A 8 -2.54 48.42 23.84
CA SER A 8 -1.99 49.59 23.16
C SER A 8 -3.10 50.63 22.96
N ASN A 9 -2.75 51.91 22.98
CA ASN A 9 -3.67 53.00 22.64
C ASN A 9 -2.89 54.07 21.87
N PHE A 10 -3.52 54.71 20.91
CA PHE A 10 -2.94 55.89 20.29
C PHE A 10 -2.91 57.03 21.31
N ASN A 11 -1.71 57.45 21.72
CA ASN A 11 -1.47 58.48 22.73
C ASN A 11 -2.14 58.23 24.09
N ASN A 12 -1.50 57.43 24.93
CA ASN A 12 -1.77 57.56 26.35
C ASN A 12 -1.07 58.84 26.87
N ALA A 13 -1.81 59.91 27.12
CA ALA A 13 -1.30 61.11 27.81
C ALA A 13 -0.78 60.82 29.24
N GLY A 14 -0.76 59.56 29.66
CA GLY A 14 -0.26 59.10 30.96
C GLY A 14 0.80 58.00 30.92
N ASP A 15 1.34 57.59 29.76
CA ASP A 15 2.32 56.49 29.70
C ASP A 15 3.59 56.89 28.96
N ALA A 16 4.62 57.26 29.73
CA ALA A 16 5.99 57.43 29.27
C ALA A 16 6.89 56.51 30.12
N ASN A 17 7.63 55.65 29.44
CA ASN A 17 8.33 54.48 29.97
C ASN A 17 9.44 54.80 31.00
N ALA A 18 9.73 53.82 31.86
CA ALA A 18 10.88 53.62 32.76
C ALA A 18 11.66 54.85 33.31
N ASP A 19 11.52 55.08 34.63
CA ASP A 19 12.36 55.98 35.46
C ASP A 19 13.86 55.70 35.30
N SER A 20 14.55 56.55 34.55
CA SER A 20 16.00 56.46 34.34
C SER A 20 16.82 57.50 35.13
N ASN A 21 16.23 58.25 36.07
CA ASN A 21 16.98 59.26 36.84
C ASN A 21 16.66 59.34 38.35
N GLY A 22 15.69 58.58 38.87
CA GLY A 22 15.47 58.36 40.29
C GLY A 22 15.00 59.58 41.09
N ASP A 23 14.48 60.63 40.45
CA ASP A 23 13.94 61.83 41.12
C ASP A 23 12.44 62.08 40.89
N GLY A 24 11.76 61.17 40.19
CA GLY A 24 10.30 61.02 40.28
C GLY A 24 9.48 62.13 39.60
N VAL A 25 10.01 62.81 38.59
CA VAL A 25 9.21 63.63 37.65
C VAL A 25 9.81 63.57 36.23
N ILE A 26 9.09 62.96 35.29
CA ILE A 26 9.33 63.06 33.84
C ILE A 26 8.02 63.46 33.15
N ASN A 27 8.05 64.57 32.38
CA ASN A 27 6.96 65.05 31.53
C ASN A 27 7.46 65.06 30.07
N ALA A 28 6.82 64.31 29.18
CA ALA A 28 6.72 64.60 27.74
C ALA A 28 5.54 63.81 27.16
N SER A 29 4.54 64.52 26.66
CA SER A 29 3.45 64.03 25.81
C SER A 29 3.79 64.38 24.38
N ASP A 30 3.66 63.49 23.39
CA ASP A 30 3.58 63.93 21.99
C ASP A 30 2.88 62.91 21.08
N GLY A 31 1.64 63.24 20.70
CA GLY A 31 1.46 63.74 19.34
C GLY A 31 0.90 62.84 18.25
N PHE A 32 0.42 61.61 18.48
CA PHE A 32 -0.42 60.90 17.49
C PHE A 32 -1.88 61.42 17.48
N SER A 33 -2.34 62.05 16.40
CA SER A 33 -3.69 62.56 16.21
C SER A 33 -4.44 61.72 15.19
N LYS A 34 -5.53 61.06 15.64
CA LYS A 34 -6.48 60.36 14.77
C LYS A 34 -7.10 61.28 13.71
N ILE A 35 -7.17 62.59 13.96
CA ILE A 35 -7.75 63.58 13.04
C ILE A 35 -6.69 64.31 12.19
N GLY A 36 -5.41 63.92 12.29
CA GLY A 36 -4.30 64.58 11.60
C GLY A 36 -3.83 65.89 12.25
N TYR A 37 -2.70 66.38 11.75
CA TYR A 37 -2.09 67.69 11.98
C TYR A 37 -1.79 68.32 10.63
N ASP A 38 -2.04 69.62 10.54
CA ASP A 38 -1.56 70.48 9.45
C ASP A 38 -0.26 71.15 9.93
N THR A 39 0.88 70.53 9.60
CA THR A 39 2.19 70.99 10.07
C THR A 39 2.71 72.21 9.32
N ASN A 40 2.25 72.41 8.09
CA ASN A 40 2.65 73.52 7.25
C ASN A 40 1.67 74.72 7.33
N ASN A 41 0.53 74.53 7.99
CA ASN A 41 -0.50 75.48 8.32
C ASN A 41 -1.29 76.03 7.10
N ASP A 42 -1.43 75.23 6.02
CA ASP A 42 -2.13 75.58 4.77
C ASP A 42 -3.64 75.23 4.75
N GLY A 43 -4.14 74.64 5.83
CA GLY A 43 -5.52 74.20 6.01
C GLY A 43 -5.80 72.78 5.49
N VAL A 44 -4.75 72.01 5.16
CA VAL A 44 -4.84 70.60 4.80
C VAL A 44 -4.00 69.79 5.79
N GLU A 45 -4.62 68.81 6.44
CA GLU A 45 -3.93 67.89 7.33
C GLU A 45 -2.91 67.05 6.53
N ASP A 46 -1.66 67.02 7.00
CA ASP A 46 -0.54 66.43 6.28
C ASP A 46 0.27 65.40 7.09
N THR A 47 0.00 65.20 8.39
CA THR A 47 0.57 64.08 9.17
C THR A 47 -0.29 63.68 10.38
N ASN A 48 -0.34 62.40 10.76
CA ASN A 48 -0.91 62.00 12.06
C ASN A 48 0.00 62.31 13.27
N GLY A 49 1.26 62.72 13.07
CA GLY A 49 2.25 62.90 14.15
C GLY A 49 2.75 61.56 14.73
N GLY A 50 3.75 61.59 15.63
CA GLY A 50 4.37 60.36 16.16
C GLY A 50 5.88 60.46 16.48
N TRP A 51 6.49 59.39 17.01
CA TRP A 51 7.92 59.36 17.34
C TRP A 51 8.79 59.43 16.06
N SER A 52 9.96 60.06 16.15
CA SER A 52 10.98 60.02 15.09
C SER A 52 12.02 58.91 15.31
N HIS A 53 11.69 57.91 16.14
CA HIS A 53 12.64 56.90 16.63
C HIS A 53 12.12 55.47 16.68
N ASP A 54 10.82 55.23 16.55
CA ASP A 54 10.32 54.04 15.84
C ASP A 54 9.92 54.52 14.45
N ASN A 55 10.04 53.68 13.43
CA ASN A 55 9.68 54.10 12.07
C ASN A 55 8.18 53.96 11.81
N ASP A 56 7.44 53.35 12.75
CA ASP A 56 6.15 52.72 12.45
C ASP A 56 4.99 53.23 13.33
N ASN A 57 5.23 53.93 14.46
CA ASN A 57 4.20 54.36 15.42
C ASN A 57 3.30 53.22 15.99
N VAL A 58 3.85 52.01 16.15
CA VAL A 58 3.15 50.80 16.62
C VAL A 58 3.77 50.29 17.93
N ASP A 59 2.96 50.01 18.96
CA ASP A 59 3.39 49.32 20.18
C ASP A 59 3.49 47.80 19.94
N GLU A 60 4.60 47.15 20.27
CA GLU A 60 4.75 45.70 20.08
C GLU A 60 4.85 44.91 21.39
N LEU A 61 4.17 43.76 21.45
CA LEU A 61 4.45 42.70 22.42
C LEU A 61 4.88 41.42 21.71
N ASN A 62 6.06 40.90 22.09
CA ASN A 62 6.57 39.64 21.59
C ASN A 62 6.65 38.62 22.74
N LEU A 63 5.78 37.61 22.73
CA LEU A 63 5.79 36.50 23.68
C LEU A 63 6.51 35.29 23.07
N LYS A 64 7.67 34.92 23.64
CA LYS A 64 8.40 33.70 23.24
C LYS A 64 8.28 32.61 24.31
N LEU A 65 7.79 31.44 23.91
CA LEU A 65 7.92 30.18 24.64
C LEU A 65 9.09 29.40 24.03
N ASP A 66 9.99 28.93 24.87
CA ASP A 66 11.20 28.24 24.42
C ASP A 66 11.61 27.12 25.39
N ASN A 67 12.46 26.20 24.93
CA ASN A 67 13.07 25.13 25.70
C ASN A 67 12.05 24.24 26.44
N GLY A 68 11.01 23.80 25.74
CA GLY A 68 9.97 22.93 26.31
C GLY A 68 9.04 23.62 27.31
N SER A 69 8.97 24.95 27.29
CA SER A 69 8.03 25.71 28.13
C SER A 69 6.59 25.44 27.68
N LYS A 70 5.70 25.25 28.66
CA LYS A 70 4.26 25.06 28.44
C LYS A 70 3.45 26.24 28.98
N TRP A 71 2.57 26.77 28.16
CA TRP A 71 1.59 27.79 28.52
C TRP A 71 0.17 27.25 28.36
N VAL A 72 -0.70 27.66 29.28
CA VAL A 72 -2.13 27.38 29.26
C VAL A 72 -2.78 28.71 29.63
N GLY A 73 -3.49 29.34 28.72
CA GLY A 73 -3.98 30.72 28.83
C GLY A 73 -4.44 31.29 27.49
N ASP A 74 -5.22 32.37 27.54
CA ASP A 74 -5.52 33.20 26.37
C ASP A 74 -4.46 34.29 26.18
N ALA A 75 -4.23 34.65 24.93
CA ALA A 75 -3.54 35.87 24.52
C ALA A 75 -4.60 36.88 24.09
N TYR A 76 -4.76 38.00 24.79
CA TYR A 76 -5.70 39.03 24.35
C TYR A 76 -4.99 40.38 24.18
N PHE A 77 -5.17 40.98 23.00
CA PHE A 77 -4.66 42.29 22.67
C PHE A 77 -5.81 43.30 22.48
N THR A 78 -5.67 44.49 23.06
CA THR A 78 -6.58 45.64 22.84
C THR A 78 -5.81 46.77 22.20
N TYR A 79 -6.41 47.43 21.21
CA TYR A 79 -5.75 48.44 20.41
C TYR A 79 -6.71 49.53 19.95
N ASP A 80 -6.15 50.63 19.47
CA ASP A 80 -6.88 51.65 18.72
C ASP A 80 -6.61 51.50 17.22
N ARG A 81 -7.61 51.71 16.36
CA ARG A 81 -7.45 51.83 14.90
C ARG A 81 -7.71 53.23 14.37
N ILE A 82 -7.16 53.50 13.19
CA ILE A 82 -7.55 54.59 12.30
C ILE A 82 -7.90 54.05 10.91
N ASP A 83 -8.95 54.61 10.31
CA ASP A 83 -9.39 54.26 8.96
C ASP A 83 -8.42 54.81 7.91
N PRO A 84 -8.30 54.18 6.73
CA PRO A 84 -7.39 54.61 5.67
C PRO A 84 -7.69 56.04 5.17
N THR A 85 -8.93 56.51 5.30
CA THR A 85 -9.32 57.89 4.99
C THR A 85 -8.83 58.94 5.99
N GLU A 86 -8.42 58.50 7.18
CA GLU A 86 -7.91 59.35 8.29
C GLU A 86 -6.38 59.21 8.46
N MET A 87 -5.71 58.52 7.53
CA MET A 87 -4.26 58.36 7.48
C MET A 87 -3.60 59.52 6.71
N TYR A 88 -2.72 60.25 7.38
CA TYR A 88 -1.91 61.35 6.85
C TYR A 88 -0.42 61.03 7.05
N ASN A 89 0.31 60.83 5.95
CA ASN A 89 1.77 60.59 5.95
C ASN A 89 2.25 59.40 6.81
N LEU A 90 1.51 58.29 6.80
CA LEU A 90 2.03 56.98 7.19
C LEU A 90 2.80 56.42 5.98
N GLU A 91 4.13 56.59 5.99
CA GLU A 91 4.98 56.30 4.84
C GLU A 91 5.21 54.77 4.64
N ASP A 92 4.89 53.92 5.63
CA ASP A 92 5.31 52.51 5.65
C ASP A 92 4.28 51.45 6.15
N GLY A 93 2.99 51.66 5.92
CA GLY A 93 2.05 50.52 5.77
C GLY A 93 0.94 50.35 6.81
N THR A 94 -0.09 49.62 6.37
CA THR A 94 -1.26 49.15 7.12
C THR A 94 -0.89 47.85 7.85
N ASN A 95 -1.44 47.64 9.05
CA ASN A 95 -1.21 46.47 9.90
C ASN A 95 -2.53 46.11 10.61
N SER A 96 -3.39 45.32 9.96
CA SER A 96 -4.77 45.11 10.41
C SER A 96 -5.00 43.68 10.88
N LEU A 97 -5.12 43.49 12.19
CA LEU A 97 -5.66 42.26 12.80
C LEU A 97 -7.15 42.02 12.58
N GLU A 98 -7.93 43.03 12.20
CA GLU A 98 -9.38 42.97 12.41
C GLU A 98 -10.25 42.57 11.21
N PRO A 99 -11.20 41.65 11.44
CA PRO A 99 -12.36 41.44 10.60
C PRO A 99 -13.42 42.53 10.80
N ASP A 100 -13.04 43.81 10.90
CA ASP A 100 -13.91 44.98 10.68
C ASP A 100 -13.59 45.66 9.33
N SER A 101 -12.68 45.04 8.59
CA SER A 101 -12.44 45.25 7.17
C SER A 101 -13.74 45.20 6.38
N VAL A 102 -13.82 45.88 5.24
CA VAL A 102 -15.07 45.86 4.46
C VAL A 102 -15.30 44.41 4.04
N PHE A 103 -16.47 43.86 4.35
CA PHE A 103 -16.84 42.53 3.89
C PHE A 103 -17.65 42.62 2.61
N ASP A 104 -17.40 41.71 1.69
CA ASP A 104 -18.32 41.50 0.60
C ASP A 104 -19.57 40.77 1.12
N LYS A 105 -20.52 40.54 0.22
CA LYS A 105 -21.79 39.87 0.58
C LYS A 105 -21.61 38.40 1.00
N TRP A 106 -20.42 37.83 0.79
CA TRP A 106 -20.06 36.47 1.13
C TRP A 106 -19.35 36.38 2.49
N GLY A 107 -19.04 37.52 3.11
CA GLY A 107 -18.33 37.55 4.38
C GLY A 107 -16.81 37.51 4.23
N ASN A 108 -16.29 37.72 3.02
CA ASN A 108 -14.86 37.80 2.76
C ASN A 108 -14.37 39.25 2.94
N VAL A 109 -13.15 39.42 3.44
CA VAL A 109 -12.51 40.72 3.59
C VAL A 109 -12.11 41.29 2.21
N VAL A 110 -12.61 42.48 1.86
CA VAL A 110 -12.36 43.19 0.58
C VAL A 110 -11.61 44.52 0.74
N ASP A 111 -11.32 44.98 1.96
CA ASP A 111 -10.45 46.14 2.23
C ASP A 111 -9.84 46.04 3.64
N ASP A 112 -8.53 45.85 3.72
CA ASP A 112 -7.71 45.52 4.90
C ASP A 112 -6.96 46.72 5.50
N LYS A 113 -7.29 47.93 5.05
CA LYS A 113 -6.40 49.09 5.24
C LYS A 113 -6.61 49.83 6.56
N THR A 114 -6.65 49.13 7.68
CA THR A 114 -6.60 49.78 9.00
C THR A 114 -5.18 49.80 9.55
N PHE A 115 -4.84 50.87 10.28
CA PHE A 115 -3.57 50.97 11.01
C PHE A 115 -3.87 50.85 12.49
N GLN A 116 -3.22 49.89 13.15
CA GLN A 116 -3.47 49.53 14.53
C GLN A 116 -2.35 50.01 15.43
N SER A 117 -2.74 50.44 16.63
CA SER A 117 -1.80 51.04 17.58
C SER A 117 -0.78 50.05 18.14
N GLY A 118 -0.99 48.74 17.98
CA GLY A 118 0.00 47.74 18.40
C GLY A 118 -0.13 46.39 17.70
N ILE A 119 0.87 45.53 17.94
CA ILE A 119 1.00 44.18 17.38
C ILE A 119 1.33 43.20 18.52
N PHE A 120 0.65 42.05 18.57
CA PHE A 120 0.94 40.99 19.54
C PHE A 120 1.40 39.70 18.86
N THR A 121 2.69 39.39 18.94
CA THR A 121 3.27 38.18 18.35
C THR A 121 3.52 37.10 19.40
N VAL A 122 3.18 35.86 19.06
CA VAL A 122 3.48 34.67 19.87
C VAL A 122 4.39 33.73 19.08
N ALA A 123 5.51 33.32 19.69
CA ALA A 123 6.46 32.39 19.10
C ALA A 123 6.72 31.21 20.03
N LEU A 124 6.52 29.99 19.54
CA LEU A 124 6.86 28.75 20.22
C LEU A 124 8.06 28.09 19.53
N ASP A 125 9.04 27.68 20.33
CA ASP A 125 10.28 27.11 19.83
C ASP A 125 10.79 25.96 20.72
N ASN A 126 11.60 25.07 20.15
CA ASN A 126 12.30 23.99 20.83
C ASN A 126 11.40 23.14 21.74
N GLY A 127 10.32 22.58 21.18
CA GLY A 127 9.40 21.67 21.88
C GLY A 127 8.47 22.36 22.88
N SER A 128 8.32 23.69 22.82
CA SER A 128 7.35 24.45 23.60
C SER A 128 5.89 24.18 23.20
N GLU A 129 4.97 24.43 24.13
CA GLU A 129 3.55 24.12 24.00
C GLU A 129 2.66 25.28 24.45
N TRP A 130 1.60 25.55 23.69
CA TRP A 130 0.52 26.45 24.09
C TRP A 130 -0.83 25.75 23.97
N ASP A 131 -1.51 25.60 25.11
CA ASP A 131 -2.92 25.22 25.16
C ASP A 131 -3.76 26.50 25.27
N THR A 132 -4.51 26.84 24.22
CA THR A 132 -5.40 28.00 24.25
C THR A 132 -6.57 27.75 25.17
N VAL A 133 -7.06 28.80 25.83
CA VAL A 133 -8.34 28.81 26.54
C VAL A 133 -9.11 30.06 26.11
N ASN A 134 -10.44 30.06 26.21
CA ASN A 134 -11.27 31.21 25.82
C ASN A 134 -10.93 31.72 24.40
N ALA A 135 -10.92 33.04 24.18
CA ALA A 135 -10.58 33.65 22.90
C ALA A 135 -9.18 34.26 22.94
N SER A 136 -8.31 33.81 22.04
CA SER A 136 -6.99 34.38 21.81
C SER A 136 -6.97 35.21 20.52
N ASN A 137 -6.42 36.41 20.60
CA ASN A 137 -6.24 37.32 19.47
C ASN A 137 -4.78 37.81 19.47
N VAL A 138 -4.04 37.37 18.46
CA VAL A 138 -2.63 37.69 18.21
C VAL A 138 -2.49 38.12 16.76
N ASP A 139 -1.33 38.67 16.41
CA ASP A 139 -1.00 39.09 15.05
C ASP A 139 -0.31 37.99 14.28
N THR A 140 0.81 37.56 14.81
CA THR A 140 1.58 36.49 14.21
C THR A 140 1.74 35.36 15.22
N LEU A 141 1.43 34.14 14.81
CA LEU A 141 1.78 32.92 15.52
C LEU A 141 2.85 32.14 14.74
N THR A 142 4.03 31.97 15.33
CA THR A 142 5.06 31.06 14.81
C THR A 142 5.23 29.87 15.73
N VAL A 143 5.15 28.66 15.18
CA VAL A 143 5.38 27.39 15.88
C VAL A 143 6.51 26.64 15.20
N ASN A 144 7.60 26.37 15.94
CA ASN A 144 8.83 25.86 15.35
C ASN A 144 9.50 24.76 16.18
N ASN A 145 10.33 23.93 15.54
CA ASN A 145 11.25 22.98 16.15
C ASN A 145 10.54 22.01 17.12
N GLY A 146 9.52 21.32 16.62
CA GLY A 146 8.76 20.35 17.39
C GLY A 146 7.83 20.96 18.44
N SER A 147 7.61 22.28 18.40
CA SER A 147 6.60 22.95 19.24
C SER A 147 5.17 22.65 18.79
N GLN A 148 4.23 22.84 19.71
CA GLN A 148 2.82 22.54 19.49
C GLN A 148 1.86 23.61 20.01
N VAL A 149 0.76 23.83 19.31
CA VAL A 149 -0.39 24.62 19.78
C VAL A 149 -1.65 23.77 19.74
N ASN A 150 -2.45 23.83 20.80
CA ASN A 150 -3.69 23.07 20.93
C ASN A 150 -4.86 24.04 21.09
N VAL A 151 -5.83 23.96 20.17
CA VAL A 151 -7.06 24.75 20.19
C VAL A 151 -8.25 23.81 20.38
N ALA A 152 -8.83 23.85 21.57
CA ALA A 152 -9.78 22.85 22.04
C ALA A 152 -10.76 23.44 23.06
N ASP A 153 -11.75 22.64 23.45
CA ASP A 153 -12.66 22.93 24.57
C ASP A 153 -13.35 24.30 24.44
N SER A 154 -13.85 24.61 23.23
CA SER A 154 -14.49 25.90 22.91
C SER A 154 -13.57 27.12 23.05
N SER A 155 -12.26 26.94 22.82
CA SER A 155 -11.34 28.05 22.64
C SER A 155 -11.23 28.48 21.17
N SER A 156 -10.91 29.75 20.95
CA SER A 156 -10.65 30.32 19.64
C SER A 156 -9.29 30.98 19.57
N LEU A 157 -8.69 30.99 18.39
CA LEU A 157 -7.43 31.65 18.07
C LEU A 157 -7.57 32.40 16.76
N ILE A 158 -7.43 33.72 16.82
CA ILE A 158 -7.39 34.59 15.65
C ILE A 158 -5.96 35.10 15.49
N ALA A 159 -5.42 35.00 14.28
CA ALA A 159 -4.10 35.52 13.93
C ALA A 159 -4.06 35.97 12.47
N ASP A 160 -3.35 37.03 12.14
CA ASP A 160 -3.18 37.44 10.74
C ASP A 160 -2.36 36.38 9.97
N THR A 161 -1.26 35.92 10.56
CA THR A 161 -0.46 34.82 10.00
C THR A 161 -0.15 33.74 11.03
N ILE A 162 -0.30 32.48 10.61
CA ILE A 162 0.09 31.30 11.37
C ILE A 162 1.12 30.50 10.57
N THR A 163 2.28 30.23 11.14
CA THR A 163 3.34 29.45 10.48
C THR A 163 3.86 28.32 11.36
N LEU A 164 3.82 27.10 10.84
CA LEU A 164 4.38 25.90 11.45
C LEU A 164 5.59 25.41 10.67
N THR A 165 6.72 25.18 11.36
CA THR A 165 7.96 24.70 10.74
C THR A 165 8.69 23.66 11.58
N ASN A 166 9.52 22.84 10.93
CA ASN A 166 10.44 21.88 11.55
C ASN A 166 9.76 20.89 12.52
N GLY A 167 8.75 20.17 12.01
CA GLY A 167 8.06 19.11 12.75
C GLY A 167 7.13 19.62 13.85
N SER A 168 6.63 20.86 13.72
CA SER A 168 5.69 21.47 14.67
C SER A 168 4.25 21.03 14.44
N THR A 169 3.39 21.21 15.43
CA THR A 169 1.98 20.79 15.34
C THR A 169 0.98 21.86 15.77
N MET A 170 -0.19 21.85 15.13
CA MET A 170 -1.37 22.56 15.57
C MET A 170 -2.53 21.57 15.58
N ASN A 171 -3.11 21.33 16.75
CA ASN A 171 -4.20 20.38 16.89
C ASN A 171 -5.47 21.14 17.22
N LEU A 172 -6.49 21.01 16.37
CA LEU A 172 -7.83 21.47 16.69
C LEU A 172 -8.67 20.26 17.09
N SER A 173 -9.43 20.40 18.17
CA SER A 173 -10.33 19.35 18.64
C SER A 173 -11.68 19.96 19.04
N SER A 174 -12.44 19.33 19.95
CA SER A 174 -13.84 19.67 20.24
C SER A 174 -14.11 21.17 20.35
N TYR A 175 -14.84 21.74 19.38
CA TYR A 175 -15.18 23.17 19.28
C TYR A 175 -14.00 24.14 19.29
N GLY A 176 -12.80 23.71 18.90
CA GLY A 176 -11.66 24.59 18.67
C GLY A 176 -11.83 25.35 17.35
N GLU A 177 -11.63 26.67 17.38
CA GLU A 177 -11.80 27.55 16.22
C GLU A 177 -10.51 28.32 15.93
N VAL A 178 -10.05 28.32 14.69
CA VAL A 178 -8.89 29.10 14.25
C VAL A 178 -9.26 29.92 13.03
N ASP A 179 -9.03 31.23 13.08
CA ASP A 179 -9.19 32.13 11.93
C ASP A 179 -7.85 32.80 11.61
N THR A 180 -7.47 32.81 10.33
CA THR A 180 -6.27 33.50 9.88
C THR A 180 -6.37 34.03 8.45
N ASP A 181 -5.52 34.97 8.05
CA ASP A 181 -5.38 35.29 6.63
C ASP A 181 -4.55 34.20 5.95
N HIS A 182 -3.40 33.86 6.54
CA HIS A 182 -2.47 32.92 5.93
C HIS A 182 -1.98 31.84 6.91
N LEU A 183 -2.27 30.58 6.57
CA LEU A 183 -1.73 29.41 7.27
C LEU A 183 -0.62 28.77 6.44
N THR A 184 0.58 28.65 7.01
CA THR A 184 1.69 27.89 6.41
C THR A 184 2.01 26.66 7.25
N VAL A 185 1.98 25.48 6.62
CA VAL A 185 2.36 24.19 7.19
C VAL A 185 3.56 23.65 6.42
N ASP A 186 4.76 23.78 7.00
CA ASP A 186 5.99 23.52 6.28
C ASP A 186 6.94 22.58 7.05
N SER A 187 7.89 21.99 6.31
CA SER A 187 9.03 21.25 6.88
C SER A 187 8.60 20.15 7.84
N TYR A 188 7.75 19.24 7.35
CA TYR A 188 7.16 18.10 8.07
C TYR A 188 6.31 18.47 9.30
N SER A 189 5.83 19.70 9.38
CA SER A 189 4.86 20.12 10.39
C SER A 189 3.45 19.60 10.08
N LYS A 190 2.57 19.55 11.07
CA LYS A 190 1.20 19.04 10.91
C LYS A 190 0.16 19.98 11.51
N VAL A 191 -0.90 20.23 10.76
CA VAL A 191 -2.18 20.72 11.29
C VAL A 191 -3.16 19.56 11.25
N ASP A 192 -3.84 19.29 12.37
CA ASP A 192 -4.74 18.16 12.51
C ASP A 192 -6.09 18.59 13.10
N LEU A 193 -7.15 18.49 12.30
CA LEU A 193 -8.53 18.76 12.70
C LEU A 193 -9.15 17.47 13.27
N THR A 194 -8.80 17.13 14.50
CA THR A 194 -9.05 15.80 15.10
C THR A 194 -10.52 15.51 15.46
N ASN A 195 -11.43 16.46 15.26
CA ASN A 195 -12.84 16.35 15.62
C ASN A 195 -13.72 17.12 14.63
N GLU A 196 -14.88 16.57 14.24
CA GLU A 196 -15.85 17.19 13.32
C GLU A 196 -16.41 18.54 13.81
N THR A 197 -16.27 18.87 15.10
CA THR A 197 -16.70 20.17 15.65
C THR A 197 -15.60 21.24 15.66
N ALA A 198 -14.39 20.90 15.23
CA ALA A 198 -13.34 21.88 14.99
C ALA A 198 -13.61 22.66 13.70
N TYR A 199 -13.20 23.92 13.66
CA TYR A 199 -13.30 24.75 12.46
C TYR A 199 -12.03 25.56 12.26
N LEU A 200 -11.55 25.62 11.02
CA LEU A 200 -10.43 26.46 10.63
C LEU A 200 -10.79 27.30 9.41
N TYR A 201 -10.62 28.60 9.48
CA TYR A 201 -10.68 29.46 8.31
C TYR A 201 -9.32 30.07 8.03
N ALA A 202 -8.89 30.01 6.77
CA ALA A 202 -7.73 30.74 6.29
C ALA A 202 -8.00 31.24 4.87
N ASN A 203 -7.75 32.49 4.53
CA ASN A 203 -7.87 32.92 3.12
C ASN A 203 -6.94 32.10 2.22
N THR A 204 -5.75 31.74 2.71
CA THR A 204 -4.85 30.83 2.02
C THR A 204 -4.21 29.83 2.97
N ILE A 205 -4.22 28.56 2.57
CA ILE A 205 -3.50 27.48 3.25
C ILE A 205 -2.36 27.02 2.33
N THR A 206 -1.12 27.18 2.79
CA THR A 206 0.08 26.71 2.09
C THR A 206 0.67 25.51 2.81
N VAL A 207 0.74 24.37 2.13
CA VAL A 207 1.37 23.15 2.65
C VAL A 207 2.60 22.82 1.81
N SER A 208 3.77 22.74 2.44
CA SER A 208 5.04 22.58 1.75
C SER A 208 6.05 21.67 2.47
N ASN A 209 7.07 21.22 1.74
CA ASN A 209 8.22 20.45 2.23
C ASN A 209 7.81 19.29 3.15
N GLY A 210 6.83 18.50 2.72
CA GLY A 210 6.32 17.35 3.47
C GLY A 210 5.45 17.68 4.69
N GLY A 211 5.07 18.95 4.87
CA GLY A 211 4.03 19.34 5.83
C GLY A 211 2.69 18.66 5.51
N GLU A 212 1.83 18.53 6.52
CA GLU A 212 0.53 17.85 6.40
C GLU A 212 -0.60 18.70 6.98
N PHE A 213 -1.60 19.00 6.15
CA PHE A 213 -2.90 19.51 6.58
C PHE A 213 -3.88 18.34 6.55
N SER A 214 -4.33 17.90 7.73
CA SER A 214 -5.17 16.71 7.90
C SER A 214 -6.54 17.10 8.42
N ILE A 215 -7.60 16.70 7.70
CA ILE A 215 -8.99 16.82 8.16
C ILE A 215 -9.41 15.49 8.80
N GLY A 216 -10.01 15.52 9.99
CA GLY A 216 -10.24 14.33 10.82
C GLY A 216 -11.09 13.23 10.17
N ALA A 217 -11.00 12.02 10.72
CA ALA A 217 -11.65 10.79 10.23
C ALA A 217 -13.15 10.69 10.62
N GLY A 218 -13.95 11.70 10.28
CA GLY A 218 -15.40 11.67 10.41
C GLY A 218 -16.05 11.22 9.10
N GLU A 219 -16.99 10.25 9.14
CA GLU A 219 -17.68 9.70 7.96
C GLU A 219 -18.61 10.71 7.23
N PHE A 220 -18.56 12.01 7.55
CA PHE A 220 -19.47 13.02 7.04
C PHE A 220 -18.74 14.31 6.64
N ASP A 221 -19.27 14.97 5.60
CA ASP A 221 -18.99 16.36 5.16
C ASP A 221 -19.15 17.36 6.34
N ALA A 222 -18.22 17.33 7.30
CA ALA A 222 -18.06 18.41 8.23
C ALA A 222 -17.21 19.45 7.48
N ASP A 223 -17.78 20.61 7.18
CA ASP A 223 -17.12 21.83 6.71
C ASP A 223 -16.04 22.26 7.72
N SER A 224 -15.03 21.41 7.91
CA SER A 224 -14.07 21.44 9.02
C SER A 224 -13.04 22.54 8.80
N PHE A 225 -12.95 23.04 7.56
CA PHE A 225 -12.23 24.24 7.23
C PHE A 225 -12.85 24.96 6.02
N GLY A 226 -12.52 26.24 5.88
CA GLY A 226 -12.76 27.06 4.70
C GLY A 226 -11.48 27.77 4.25
N THR A 227 -11.29 27.89 2.93
CA THR A 227 -10.20 28.65 2.32
C THR A 227 -10.55 29.12 0.92
N ASP A 228 -9.94 30.20 0.45
CA ASP A 228 -10.04 30.59 -0.97
C ASP A 228 -9.02 29.82 -1.82
N THR A 229 -7.89 29.43 -1.24
CA THR A 229 -6.80 28.73 -1.93
C THR A 229 -6.12 27.72 -1.02
N LEU A 230 -5.99 26.49 -1.52
CA LEU A 230 -5.15 25.44 -0.95
C LEU A 230 -3.94 25.22 -1.86
N GLU A 231 -2.78 25.70 -1.45
CA GLU A 231 -1.52 25.51 -2.15
C GLU A 231 -0.77 24.27 -1.59
N LEU A 232 -0.55 23.27 -2.45
CA LEU A 232 0.23 22.08 -2.11
C LEU A 232 1.50 22.04 -2.96
N THR A 233 2.66 22.32 -2.37
CA THR A 233 3.94 22.37 -3.10
C THR A 233 5.03 21.56 -2.40
N ASN A 234 6.12 21.23 -3.08
CA ASN A 234 7.29 20.52 -2.51
C ASN A 234 6.91 19.30 -1.63
N ALA A 235 5.99 18.47 -2.10
CA ALA A 235 5.42 17.31 -1.40
C ALA A 235 4.59 17.63 -0.15
N GLY A 236 4.02 18.84 -0.04
CA GLY A 236 3.00 19.15 0.96
C GLY A 236 1.76 18.27 0.79
N VAL A 237 1.20 17.82 1.91
CA VAL A 237 0.16 16.79 1.97
C VAL A 237 -1.16 17.39 2.44
N PHE A 238 -2.21 17.24 1.65
CA PHE A 238 -3.59 17.35 2.12
C PHE A 238 -4.13 15.94 2.39
N ASN A 239 -4.43 15.63 3.64
CA ASN A 239 -4.91 14.31 4.04
C ASN A 239 -6.39 14.37 4.42
N ILE A 240 -7.25 13.78 3.59
CA ILE A 240 -8.69 13.70 3.84
C ILE A 240 -9.11 12.46 4.62
N ASN A 241 -8.14 11.57 4.93
CA ASN A 241 -8.36 10.28 5.56
C ASN A 241 -9.42 9.47 4.78
N ASN A 242 -10.49 9.04 5.44
CA ASN A 242 -11.59 8.27 4.86
C ASN A 242 -12.84 9.11 4.60
N SER A 243 -12.71 10.44 4.58
CA SER A 243 -13.85 11.34 4.40
C SER A 243 -14.27 11.41 2.93
N ASP A 244 -15.56 11.56 2.70
CA ASP A 244 -16.07 12.20 1.48
C ASP A 244 -16.00 13.71 1.73
N TYR A 245 -15.18 14.43 0.99
CA TYR A 245 -14.94 15.86 1.20
C TYR A 245 -15.10 16.66 -0.09
N VAL A 246 -15.75 17.81 0.03
CA VAL A 246 -15.88 18.81 -1.04
C VAL A 246 -15.01 20.01 -0.71
N LEU A 247 -14.01 20.26 -1.55
CA LEU A 247 -13.15 21.44 -1.50
C LEU A 247 -13.74 22.55 -2.39
N ASP A 248 -14.43 23.49 -1.76
CA ASP A 248 -14.91 24.74 -2.38
C ASP A 248 -13.81 25.82 -2.36
N ALA A 249 -12.63 25.47 -2.86
CA ALA A 249 -11.46 26.35 -2.91
C ALA A 249 -10.59 26.02 -4.12
N ASP A 250 -9.77 26.98 -4.55
CA ASP A 250 -8.78 26.74 -5.60
C ASP A 250 -7.69 25.80 -5.08
N LEU A 251 -7.48 24.68 -5.77
CA LEU A 251 -6.39 23.76 -5.50
C LEU A 251 -5.21 24.09 -6.42
N VAL A 252 -4.13 24.64 -5.87
CA VAL A 252 -3.01 25.14 -6.68
C VAL A 252 -1.70 24.45 -6.34
N ASN A 253 -0.88 24.23 -7.36
CA ASN A 253 0.51 23.85 -7.21
C ASN A 253 1.34 24.49 -8.33
N GLY A 254 2.29 25.33 -7.95
CA GLY A 254 3.23 25.91 -8.89
C GLY A 254 4.17 24.86 -9.49
N HIS A 255 4.19 24.74 -10.82
CA HIS A 255 5.30 24.09 -11.53
C HIS A 255 6.60 24.84 -11.20
N THR A 256 7.43 24.29 -10.34
CA THR A 256 8.68 24.94 -9.93
C THR A 256 9.71 24.87 -11.06
N ASN A 257 9.92 25.97 -11.79
CA ASN A 257 11.03 26.30 -12.71
C ASN A 257 11.44 25.28 -13.82
N THR A 258 10.82 24.10 -13.90
CA THR A 258 11.19 23.04 -14.84
C THR A 258 9.95 22.24 -15.24
N THR A 259 9.89 21.84 -16.51
CA THR A 259 8.91 20.88 -17.04
C THR A 259 9.45 19.44 -17.02
N ASP A 260 10.68 19.24 -16.54
CA ASP A 260 11.29 17.92 -16.38
C ASP A 260 10.82 17.29 -15.07
N THR A 261 9.92 16.32 -15.16
CA THR A 261 9.32 15.58 -14.03
C THR A 261 10.34 14.73 -13.25
N SER A 262 11.52 14.50 -13.81
CA SER A 262 12.62 13.78 -13.13
C SER A 262 13.53 14.69 -12.31
N ASN A 263 13.35 16.01 -12.41
CA ASN A 263 14.15 16.98 -11.70
C ASN A 263 13.74 17.02 -10.22
N ALA A 264 14.72 17.00 -9.31
CA ALA A 264 14.48 17.10 -7.86
C ALA A 264 13.81 18.43 -7.45
N THR A 265 13.85 19.45 -8.32
CA THR A 265 13.14 20.72 -8.13
C THR A 265 11.79 20.75 -8.83
N TYR A 266 11.23 19.62 -9.29
CA TYR A 266 9.87 19.54 -9.80
C TYR A 266 8.91 19.33 -8.63
N GLY A 267 8.21 20.38 -8.25
CA GLY A 267 7.32 20.43 -7.10
C GLY A 267 6.00 19.74 -7.42
N TYR A 268 5.53 18.91 -6.50
CA TYR A 268 4.21 18.29 -6.55
C TYR A 268 3.50 18.48 -5.21
N GLY A 269 2.18 18.60 -5.23
CA GLY A 269 1.35 18.39 -4.04
C GLY A 269 1.05 16.91 -3.83
N VAL A 270 0.63 16.53 -2.63
CA VAL A 270 0.16 15.18 -2.31
C VAL A 270 -1.26 15.28 -1.76
N ILE A 271 -2.17 14.49 -2.33
CA ILE A 271 -3.50 14.27 -1.77
C ILE A 271 -3.48 12.86 -1.20
N ALA A 272 -3.70 12.73 0.10
CA ALA A 272 -3.69 11.48 0.83
C ALA A 272 -5.11 11.13 1.28
N MET A 273 -5.47 9.86 1.14
CA MET A 273 -6.77 9.31 1.53
C MET A 273 -6.68 7.80 1.73
N THR A 274 -7.66 7.20 2.38
CA THR A 274 -7.88 5.75 2.31
C THR A 274 -8.66 5.39 1.04
N SER A 275 -8.73 4.10 0.70
CA SER A 275 -9.40 3.59 -0.51
C SER A 275 -10.90 3.89 -0.61
N ASP A 276 -11.52 4.26 0.50
CA ASP A 276 -12.93 4.62 0.68
C ASP A 276 -13.15 6.13 0.81
N GLY A 277 -12.09 6.95 0.86
CA GLY A 277 -12.21 8.41 0.85
C GLY A 277 -12.45 8.97 -0.57
N HIS A 278 -13.04 10.16 -0.63
CA HIS A 278 -13.33 10.85 -1.88
C HIS A 278 -13.11 12.35 -1.76
N LEU A 279 -12.44 12.96 -2.74
CA LEU A 279 -12.29 14.42 -2.85
C LEU A 279 -12.98 14.95 -4.09
N THR A 280 -13.95 15.84 -3.90
CA THR A 280 -14.42 16.72 -4.97
C THR A 280 -13.75 18.09 -4.86
N VAL A 281 -13.28 18.65 -5.97
CA VAL A 281 -12.71 20.00 -6.05
C VAL A 281 -13.57 20.87 -6.95
N ASN A 282 -14.12 21.95 -6.42
CA ASN A 282 -14.98 22.90 -7.14
C ASN A 282 -14.29 24.23 -7.45
N GLY A 283 -13.25 24.63 -6.72
CA GLY A 283 -12.60 25.94 -6.91
C GLY A 283 -13.30 27.07 -6.16
N ASN A 284 -12.66 28.23 -6.07
CA ASN A 284 -13.31 29.44 -5.57
C ASN A 284 -14.18 30.08 -6.67
N GLY A 285 -15.30 30.70 -6.30
CA GLY A 285 -16.20 31.37 -7.26
C GLY A 285 -17.42 30.56 -7.75
N ASP A 286 -17.45 29.26 -7.51
CA ASP A 286 -18.54 28.36 -7.95
C ASP A 286 -19.84 28.44 -7.11
N TYR A 287 -19.85 29.24 -6.05
CA TYR A 287 -21.01 29.35 -5.15
C TYR A 287 -22.09 30.36 -5.63
N TYR A 288 -21.82 31.21 -6.64
CA TYR A 288 -22.76 32.29 -7.02
C TYR A 288 -22.73 32.71 -8.50
N ASN A 289 -23.50 32.03 -9.35
CA ASN A 289 -23.88 32.58 -10.66
C ASN A 289 -25.16 33.45 -10.56
N GLY A 290 -25.01 34.71 -10.16
CA GLY A 290 -25.66 35.85 -10.81
C GLY A 290 -27.18 35.93 -11.10
N ASP A 291 -28.10 35.07 -10.62
CA ASP A 291 -29.54 35.36 -10.73
C ASP A 291 -30.02 36.20 -9.54
N ASN A 292 -30.06 37.51 -9.77
CA ASN A 292 -30.69 38.50 -8.91
C ASN A 292 -32.23 38.37 -8.93
N THR A 293 -32.77 37.22 -8.51
CA THR A 293 -34.19 37.04 -8.20
C THR A 293 -34.40 36.14 -6.97
N ALA A 294 -34.19 36.71 -5.78
CA ALA A 294 -34.88 36.35 -4.55
C ALA A 294 -35.16 34.84 -4.34
N ASP A 295 -34.14 34.07 -3.96
CA ASP A 295 -34.35 32.81 -3.24
C ASP A 295 -33.61 32.86 -1.90
N THR A 296 -34.39 32.89 -0.82
CA THR A 296 -33.94 32.97 0.57
C THR A 296 -34.07 31.60 1.24
N THR A 297 -33.59 30.56 0.57
CA THR A 297 -33.66 29.21 1.13
C THR A 297 -32.35 28.49 0.85
N TYR A 298 -31.56 28.35 1.91
CA TYR A 298 -30.46 27.39 2.05
C TYR A 298 -30.79 26.10 1.30
N SER A 299 -30.16 25.86 0.16
CA SER A 299 -30.21 24.56 -0.51
C SER A 299 -28.85 23.93 -0.34
N ALA A 300 -28.80 22.98 0.60
CA ALA A 300 -27.82 21.92 0.55
C ALA A 300 -27.85 21.30 -0.86
N ASN A 301 -26.66 21.06 -1.41
CA ASN A 301 -26.37 20.25 -2.59
C ASN A 301 -26.47 20.97 -3.95
N GLY A 302 -25.30 21.38 -4.46
CA GLY A 302 -24.96 21.34 -5.88
C GLY A 302 -25.23 22.59 -6.69
N GLU A 303 -24.20 23.44 -6.83
CA GLU A 303 -24.00 24.23 -8.03
C GLU A 303 -22.73 23.66 -8.71
N ALA A 304 -22.92 23.05 -9.88
CA ALA A 304 -21.85 22.64 -10.76
C ALA A 304 -21.82 23.67 -11.88
N ASP A 305 -20.89 24.63 -11.85
CA ASP A 305 -20.71 25.53 -12.98
C ASP A 305 -19.68 24.98 -13.96
N ASN A 306 -20.18 24.32 -15.01
CA ASN A 306 -19.42 23.97 -16.21
C ASN A 306 -19.27 25.21 -17.15
N SER A 307 -19.07 26.39 -16.57
CA SER A 307 -19.08 27.66 -17.30
C SER A 307 -17.75 27.82 -18.04
N TYR A 308 -17.82 27.71 -19.36
CA TYR A 308 -16.79 28.18 -20.29
C TYR A 308 -16.52 29.70 -20.20
N THR A 309 -17.12 30.42 -19.24
CA THR A 309 -17.10 31.87 -19.15
C THR A 309 -16.47 32.44 -17.88
N ASP A 310 -16.20 31.61 -16.86
CA ASP A 310 -15.28 31.99 -15.80
C ASP A 310 -13.85 31.57 -16.20
N ASN A 311 -12.88 32.45 -16.00
CA ASN A 311 -11.47 32.18 -16.27
C ASN A 311 -10.74 31.64 -15.02
N VAL A 312 -11.47 31.41 -13.93
CA VAL A 312 -10.96 30.76 -12.71
C VAL A 312 -10.92 29.25 -12.92
N VAL A 313 -9.83 28.62 -12.50
CA VAL A 313 -9.59 27.18 -12.70
C VAL A 313 -9.54 26.51 -11.33
N ALA A 314 -10.43 25.54 -11.09
CA ALA A 314 -10.61 24.93 -9.78
C ALA A 314 -9.37 24.17 -9.27
N ALA A 315 -8.61 23.55 -10.19
CA ALA A 315 -7.36 22.88 -9.84
C ALA A 315 -6.30 23.09 -10.91
N THR A 316 -5.08 23.47 -10.50
CA THR A 316 -3.95 23.67 -11.41
C THR A 316 -2.65 23.05 -10.89
N GLY A 317 -1.84 22.52 -11.80
CA GLY A 317 -0.52 21.96 -11.46
C GLY A 317 -0.49 20.43 -11.38
N ASN A 318 0.38 19.89 -10.53
CA ASN A 318 0.63 18.43 -10.50
C ASN A 318 0.63 17.84 -9.10
N TYR A 319 -0.07 16.73 -8.93
CA TYR A 319 -0.34 16.09 -7.66
C TYR A 319 0.01 14.61 -7.71
N LYS A 320 0.39 14.08 -6.55
CA LYS A 320 0.43 12.64 -6.30
C LYS A 320 -0.72 12.25 -5.39
N VAL A 321 -1.33 11.12 -5.68
CA VAL A 321 -2.41 10.57 -4.87
C VAL A 321 -1.86 9.39 -4.07
N ARG A 322 -1.91 9.52 -2.74
CA ARG A 322 -1.41 8.54 -1.78
C ARG A 322 -2.58 7.81 -1.14
N ILE A 323 -2.55 6.48 -1.19
CA ILE A 323 -3.55 5.63 -0.56
C ILE A 323 -2.96 5.13 0.75
N ASP A 324 -3.55 5.54 1.88
CA ASP A 324 -2.96 5.43 3.22
C ASP A 324 -3.37 4.15 3.97
N ASN A 325 -4.28 3.35 3.41
CA ASN A 325 -4.63 2.04 3.94
C ASN A 325 -4.10 0.89 3.06
N ALA A 326 -3.78 -0.20 3.74
CA ALA A 326 -3.58 -1.51 3.13
C ALA A 326 -4.36 -2.53 3.98
N THR A 327 -5.12 -3.40 3.32
CA THR A 327 -5.91 -4.43 4.00
C THR A 327 -6.00 -5.68 3.14
N GLY A 328 -5.93 -6.86 3.77
CA GLY A 328 -6.23 -8.12 3.10
C GLY A 328 -7.72 -8.40 2.97
N ALA A 329 -8.59 -7.60 3.57
CA ALA A 329 -10.04 -7.74 3.48
C ALA A 329 -10.61 -7.07 2.22
N GLY A 330 -11.86 -7.42 1.88
CA GLY A 330 -12.61 -6.83 0.78
C GLY A 330 -12.44 -7.56 -0.55
N SER A 331 -13.48 -7.48 -1.37
CA SER A 331 -13.56 -8.06 -2.71
C SER A 331 -13.13 -7.03 -3.77
N VAL A 332 -12.89 -7.49 -5.00
CA VAL A 332 -12.62 -6.64 -6.16
C VAL A 332 -13.74 -5.62 -6.38
N ALA A 333 -14.99 -5.99 -6.11
CA ALA A 333 -16.14 -5.10 -6.26
C ALA A 333 -16.14 -3.92 -5.27
N ASP A 334 -15.43 -4.04 -4.14
CA ASP A 334 -15.36 -3.00 -3.11
C ASP A 334 -14.36 -1.88 -3.49
N TYR A 335 -13.45 -2.14 -4.44
CA TYR A 335 -12.33 -1.24 -4.76
C TYR A 335 -12.22 -0.84 -6.22
N LYS A 336 -12.49 -1.78 -7.15
CA LYS A 336 -12.18 -1.59 -8.57
C LYS A 336 -13.00 -0.46 -9.19
N GLY A 337 -12.29 0.57 -9.64
CA GLY A 337 -12.89 1.71 -10.32
C GLY A 337 -13.58 2.69 -9.37
N ASN A 338 -13.38 2.58 -8.05
CA ASN A 338 -13.82 3.61 -7.11
C ASN A 338 -13.18 4.94 -7.50
N GLU A 339 -13.99 6.00 -7.48
CA GLU A 339 -13.54 7.35 -7.76
C GLU A 339 -12.96 7.96 -6.49
N LEU A 340 -11.67 8.29 -6.54
CA LEU A 340 -10.93 8.92 -5.45
C LEU A 340 -11.03 10.44 -5.50
N ILE A 341 -10.91 11.02 -6.69
CA ILE A 341 -10.90 12.47 -6.90
C ILE A 341 -11.76 12.82 -8.09
N ARG A 342 -12.52 13.91 -7.96
CA ARG A 342 -13.22 14.57 -9.06
C ARG A 342 -12.91 16.06 -9.04
N VAL A 343 -12.35 16.57 -10.14
CA VAL A 343 -12.26 18.01 -10.37
C VAL A 343 -13.47 18.44 -11.21
N ASN A 344 -14.34 19.24 -10.62
CA ASN A 344 -15.60 19.69 -11.23
C ASN A 344 -15.44 20.88 -12.18
N ASP A 345 -14.28 21.02 -12.83
CA ASP A 345 -13.99 22.09 -13.77
C ASP A 345 -13.40 21.53 -15.06
N VAL A 346 -14.05 21.80 -16.19
CA VAL A 346 -13.60 21.35 -17.52
C VAL A 346 -12.32 22.06 -17.99
N ASN A 347 -11.98 23.19 -17.39
CA ASN A 347 -10.79 23.96 -17.72
C ASN A 347 -9.57 23.59 -16.85
N THR A 348 -9.73 22.66 -15.90
CA THR A 348 -8.60 22.16 -15.10
C THR A 348 -7.45 21.65 -15.97
N ASP A 349 -6.24 22.04 -15.60
CA ASP A 349 -4.99 21.47 -16.14
C ASP A 349 -4.25 20.61 -15.11
N ALA A 350 -4.91 20.29 -13.99
CA ALA A 350 -4.35 19.48 -12.93
C ALA A 350 -4.01 18.06 -13.42
N THR A 351 -2.84 17.58 -13.01
CA THR A 351 -2.38 16.22 -13.29
C THR A 351 -2.25 15.42 -12.00
N PHE A 352 -2.72 14.17 -12.01
CA PHE A 352 -2.70 13.27 -10.87
C PHE A 352 -1.96 11.98 -11.24
N SER A 353 -1.04 11.56 -10.37
CA SER A 353 -0.28 10.33 -10.53
C SER A 353 -0.23 9.55 -9.21
N ALA A 354 -0.04 8.23 -9.27
CA ALA A 354 0.08 7.43 -8.06
C ALA A 354 1.33 7.83 -7.25
N ALA A 355 1.15 8.03 -5.93
CA ALA A 355 2.26 8.14 -4.98
C ALA A 355 2.80 6.76 -4.58
N ASN A 356 1.91 5.78 -4.45
CA ASN A 356 2.18 4.42 -4.01
C ASN A 356 1.21 3.41 -4.65
N LYS A 357 1.51 2.12 -4.44
CA LYS A 357 0.53 1.04 -4.55
C LYS A 357 -0.06 0.77 -3.16
N ALA A 358 -1.31 0.34 -3.11
CA ALA A 358 -1.98 -0.12 -1.90
C ALA A 358 -2.52 -1.54 -2.12
N ASP A 359 -2.35 -2.40 -1.13
CA ASP A 359 -2.90 -3.76 -1.17
C ASP A 359 -4.30 -3.72 -0.60
N LEU A 360 -5.31 -4.05 -1.40
CA LEU A 360 -6.71 -4.02 -1.02
C LEU A 360 -7.36 -5.35 -1.43
N GLY A 361 -7.60 -6.22 -0.45
CA GLY A 361 -8.06 -7.57 -0.71
C GLY A 361 -7.00 -8.43 -1.40
N ALA A 362 -7.38 -9.14 -2.47
CA ALA A 362 -6.48 -10.02 -3.21
C ALA A 362 -5.52 -9.28 -4.17
N TYR A 363 -5.74 -7.99 -4.43
CA TYR A 363 -5.05 -7.25 -5.49
C TYR A 363 -4.36 -5.99 -4.99
N THR A 364 -3.34 -5.58 -5.73
CA THR A 364 -2.71 -4.27 -5.59
C THR A 364 -3.47 -3.23 -6.41
N TYR A 365 -3.59 -2.01 -5.90
CA TYR A 365 -4.27 -0.89 -6.54
C TYR A 365 -3.37 0.36 -6.54
N GLN A 366 -3.60 1.24 -7.50
CA GLN A 366 -2.96 2.54 -7.57
C GLN A 366 -3.92 3.60 -8.12
N ALA A 367 -3.66 4.87 -7.84
CA ALA A 367 -4.43 5.96 -8.39
C ALA A 367 -4.13 6.18 -9.88
N LYS A 368 -5.18 6.35 -10.69
CA LYS A 368 -5.08 6.61 -12.13
C LYS A 368 -6.02 7.73 -12.54
N GLN A 369 -5.47 8.74 -13.21
CA GLN A 369 -6.27 9.83 -13.78
C GLN A 369 -6.97 9.40 -15.08
N GLU A 370 -8.28 9.65 -15.15
CA GLU A 370 -9.14 9.43 -16.32
C GLU A 370 -9.90 10.72 -16.66
N GLY A 371 -9.24 11.62 -17.38
CA GLY A 371 -9.77 12.97 -17.60
C GLY A 371 -9.70 13.79 -16.31
N ASN A 372 -10.85 14.28 -15.84
CA ASN A 372 -10.94 15.10 -14.63
C ASN A 372 -11.23 14.29 -13.37
N THR A 373 -11.20 12.96 -13.46
CA THR A 373 -11.38 12.06 -12.33
C THR A 373 -10.12 11.25 -12.07
N VAL A 374 -9.96 10.77 -10.85
CA VAL A 374 -8.94 9.80 -10.46
C VAL A 374 -9.65 8.60 -9.87
N VAL A 375 -9.28 7.41 -10.33
CA VAL A 375 -9.90 6.15 -9.90
C VAL A 375 -8.86 5.18 -9.36
N LEU A 376 -9.32 4.19 -8.58
CA LEU A 376 -8.51 3.01 -8.23
C LEU A 376 -8.38 2.06 -9.43
N GLU A 377 -7.15 1.97 -9.95
CA GLU A 377 -6.76 0.99 -10.96
C GLU A 377 -6.30 -0.30 -10.29
N GLN A 378 -7.00 -1.40 -10.56
CA GLN A 378 -6.59 -2.75 -10.18
C GLN A 378 -5.35 -3.18 -10.99
N MET A 379 -4.34 -3.70 -10.31
CA MET A 379 -3.09 -4.15 -10.89
C MET A 379 -2.96 -5.69 -10.75
N GLU A 380 -1.85 -6.18 -10.21
CA GLU A 380 -1.54 -7.59 -10.02
C GLU A 380 -2.05 -8.12 -8.67
N LEU A 381 -2.11 -9.44 -8.52
CA LEU A 381 -2.36 -10.09 -7.22
C LEU A 381 -1.33 -9.62 -6.20
N THR A 382 -1.74 -9.54 -4.94
CA THR A 382 -0.82 -9.32 -3.84
C THR A 382 0.06 -10.56 -3.64
N ASP A 383 1.27 -10.37 -3.09
CA ASP A 383 2.22 -11.47 -2.91
C ASP A 383 1.63 -12.57 -2.03
N TYR A 384 0.87 -12.20 -0.99
CA TYR A 384 0.19 -13.14 -0.11
C TYR A 384 -0.99 -13.87 -0.79
N ALA A 385 -1.75 -13.21 -1.66
CA ALA A 385 -2.82 -13.87 -2.42
C ALA A 385 -2.24 -14.83 -3.47
N ASN A 386 -1.20 -14.42 -4.19
CA ASN A 386 -0.51 -15.26 -5.16
C ASN A 386 0.05 -16.54 -4.51
N MET A 387 0.73 -16.41 -3.36
CA MET A 387 1.22 -17.57 -2.59
C MET A 387 0.08 -18.46 -2.08
N ALA A 388 -0.96 -17.87 -1.50
CA ALA A 388 -2.12 -18.61 -1.00
C ALA A 388 -2.77 -19.48 -2.09
N LEU A 389 -2.93 -18.91 -3.29
CA LEU A 389 -3.53 -19.57 -4.45
C LEU A 389 -2.61 -20.62 -5.11
N SER A 390 -1.29 -20.46 -4.97
CA SER A 390 -0.28 -21.36 -5.55
C SER A 390 -0.03 -22.63 -4.73
N ILE A 391 -0.44 -22.67 -3.46
CA ILE A 391 -0.21 -23.82 -2.55
C ILE A 391 -0.69 -25.16 -3.14
N PRO A 392 -1.92 -25.29 -3.68
CA PRO A 392 -2.40 -26.60 -4.12
C PRO A 392 -1.67 -27.15 -5.36
N SER A 393 -1.33 -26.30 -6.33
CA SER A 393 -0.52 -26.69 -7.49
C SER A 393 0.92 -27.04 -7.07
N ALA A 394 1.51 -26.29 -6.14
CA ALA A 394 2.80 -26.60 -5.54
C ALA A 394 2.81 -27.93 -4.76
N ASN A 395 1.76 -28.27 -4.01
CA ASN A 395 1.61 -29.58 -3.36
C ASN A 395 1.54 -30.72 -4.39
N THR A 396 0.86 -30.48 -5.52
CA THR A 396 0.77 -31.43 -6.62
C THR A 396 2.15 -31.73 -7.25
N ASN A 397 3.04 -30.74 -7.32
CA ASN A 397 4.43 -30.93 -7.79
C ASN A 397 5.24 -31.85 -6.87
N ILE A 398 5.11 -31.71 -5.54
CA ILE A 398 5.72 -32.61 -4.57
C ILE A 398 5.22 -34.04 -4.79
N TRP A 399 3.90 -34.21 -4.91
CA TRP A 399 3.30 -35.52 -5.17
C TRP A 399 3.76 -36.14 -6.49
N ASN A 400 3.91 -35.33 -7.55
CA ASN A 400 4.43 -35.79 -8.84
C ASN A 400 5.85 -36.35 -8.74
N LEU A 401 6.75 -35.74 -7.94
CA LEU A 401 8.11 -36.28 -7.71
C LEU A 401 8.09 -37.61 -6.95
N GLU A 402 7.18 -37.76 -5.99
CA GLU A 402 6.97 -39.01 -5.26
C GLU A 402 6.42 -40.12 -6.17
N GLN A 403 5.44 -39.77 -7.02
CA GLN A 403 4.85 -40.65 -8.01
C GLN A 403 5.89 -41.12 -9.04
N ASP A 404 6.78 -40.23 -9.49
CA ASP A 404 7.91 -40.55 -10.35
C ASP A 404 8.92 -41.46 -9.66
N THR A 405 9.17 -41.26 -8.37
CA THR A 405 10.06 -42.11 -7.55
C THR A 405 9.56 -43.55 -7.51
N VAL A 406 8.26 -43.76 -7.25
CA VAL A 406 7.63 -45.09 -7.29
C VAL A 406 7.66 -45.67 -8.71
N GLY A 407 7.39 -44.86 -9.73
CA GLY A 407 7.43 -45.25 -11.15
C GLY A 407 8.82 -45.72 -11.60
N THR A 408 9.88 -45.00 -11.21
CA THR A 408 11.27 -45.38 -11.45
C THR A 408 11.62 -46.68 -10.72
N ARG A 409 11.18 -46.87 -9.46
CA ARG A 409 11.37 -48.14 -8.73
C ARG A 409 10.78 -49.34 -9.47
N LEU A 410 9.55 -49.21 -9.99
CA LEU A 410 8.86 -50.27 -10.74
C LEU A 410 9.51 -50.55 -12.09
N THR A 411 9.94 -49.51 -12.80
CA THR A 411 10.67 -49.62 -14.07
C THR A 411 12.02 -50.34 -13.86
N ASN A 412 12.78 -49.94 -12.85
CA ASN A 412 14.04 -50.59 -12.46
C ASN A 412 13.86 -52.05 -11.98
N ALA A 413 12.65 -52.45 -11.59
CA ALA A 413 12.35 -53.84 -11.25
C ALA A 413 12.14 -54.73 -12.49
N ARG A 414 11.74 -54.14 -13.62
CA ARG A 414 11.50 -54.85 -14.89
C ARG A 414 12.75 -55.05 -15.72
N HIS A 415 13.69 -54.10 -15.62
CA HIS A 415 14.91 -54.01 -16.40
C HIS A 415 16.13 -54.14 -15.46
N GLY A 416 17.18 -54.86 -15.87
CA GLY A 416 18.34 -55.18 -15.03
C GLY A 416 18.44 -56.66 -14.62
N LEU A 417 19.24 -56.96 -13.58
CA LEU A 417 19.37 -58.31 -13.02
C LEU A 417 18.10 -58.73 -12.26
N ALA A 418 17.98 -60.01 -11.90
CA ALA A 418 16.77 -60.56 -11.29
C ALA A 418 16.34 -59.81 -10.00
N ASP A 419 15.14 -59.22 -10.04
CA ASP A 419 14.46 -58.62 -8.89
C ASP A 419 13.41 -59.59 -8.32
N ASN A 420 13.49 -59.90 -7.02
CA ASN A 420 12.55 -60.75 -6.27
C ASN A 420 11.80 -60.02 -5.15
N GLY A 421 11.86 -58.69 -5.13
CA GLY A 421 11.45 -57.90 -3.99
C GLY A 421 12.64 -57.38 -3.19
N GLY A 422 12.43 -56.31 -2.44
CA GLY A 422 13.50 -55.69 -1.67
C GLY A 422 13.03 -54.60 -0.71
N ALA A 423 14.00 -54.05 0.01
CA ALA A 423 13.88 -52.76 0.66
C ALA A 423 14.67 -51.74 -0.16
N TRP A 424 14.14 -50.53 -0.32
CA TRP A 424 14.78 -49.47 -1.07
C TRP A 424 14.60 -48.12 -0.38
N VAL A 425 15.54 -47.22 -0.64
CA VAL A 425 15.50 -45.82 -0.21
C VAL A 425 15.87 -44.98 -1.42
N SER A 426 15.14 -43.89 -1.64
CA SER A 426 15.38 -42.94 -2.72
C SER A 426 15.34 -41.53 -2.16
N TYR A 427 16.29 -40.72 -2.59
CA TYR A 427 16.21 -39.27 -2.51
C TYR A 427 15.62 -38.75 -3.82
N PHE A 428 14.71 -37.79 -3.73
CA PHE A 428 14.20 -37.07 -4.88
C PHE A 428 14.26 -35.57 -4.63
N GLY A 429 14.34 -34.79 -5.70
CA GLY A 429 14.20 -33.35 -5.64
C GLY A 429 14.00 -32.77 -7.02
N GLY A 430 13.60 -31.52 -7.06
CA GLY A 430 13.41 -30.80 -8.30
C GLY A 430 13.09 -29.34 -8.06
N ASN A 431 13.15 -28.58 -9.14
CA ASN A 431 12.75 -27.19 -9.20
C ASN A 431 11.62 -27.05 -10.23
N PHE A 432 10.63 -26.24 -9.89
CA PHE A 432 9.46 -25.98 -10.72
C PHE A 432 9.21 -24.48 -10.81
N ASN A 433 8.78 -24.04 -11.99
CA ASN A 433 8.26 -22.70 -12.21
C ASN A 433 6.81 -22.85 -12.68
N GLY A 434 5.86 -22.29 -11.94
CA GLY A 434 4.44 -22.30 -12.29
C GLY A 434 3.98 -20.90 -12.70
N ASP A 435 3.36 -20.78 -13.88
CA ASP A 435 2.78 -19.54 -14.40
C ASP A 435 1.55 -19.90 -15.26
N ASN A 436 0.36 -19.55 -14.78
CA ASN A 436 -0.90 -19.71 -15.53
C ASN A 436 -1.47 -18.37 -16.06
N GLY A 437 -0.69 -17.29 -15.97
CA GLY A 437 -1.10 -15.92 -16.29
C GLY A 437 -1.86 -15.18 -15.18
N THR A 438 -2.28 -15.88 -14.11
CA THR A 438 -2.90 -15.32 -12.90
C THR A 438 -1.97 -15.47 -11.69
N ILE A 439 -1.54 -16.70 -11.41
CA ILE A 439 -0.56 -17.04 -10.37
C ILE A 439 0.83 -17.24 -10.98
N ASN A 440 1.88 -16.95 -10.20
CA ASN A 440 3.27 -17.19 -10.59
C ASN A 440 4.10 -17.62 -9.37
N TYR A 441 4.93 -18.65 -9.50
CA TYR A 441 5.79 -19.10 -8.42
C TYR A 441 7.03 -19.87 -8.88
N ASP A 442 8.11 -19.75 -8.09
CA ASP A 442 9.26 -20.65 -8.14
C ASP A 442 9.21 -21.60 -6.94
N GLN A 443 9.43 -22.90 -7.16
CA GLN A 443 9.37 -23.92 -6.11
C GLN A 443 10.58 -24.84 -6.13
N ASP A 444 11.27 -24.99 -5.00
CA ASP A 444 12.30 -25.99 -4.79
C ASP A 444 11.80 -27.10 -3.88
N VAL A 445 12.03 -28.36 -4.25
CA VAL A 445 11.56 -29.54 -3.49
C VAL A 445 12.72 -30.50 -3.24
N ASN A 446 12.79 -31.02 -2.02
CA ASN A 446 13.63 -32.16 -1.67
C ASN A 446 12.90 -33.16 -0.77
N GLY A 447 13.11 -34.44 -1.01
CA GLY A 447 12.47 -35.48 -0.23
C GLY A 447 13.19 -36.80 -0.22
N ILE A 448 12.75 -37.66 0.69
CA ILE A 448 13.21 -39.03 0.83
C ILE A 448 11.99 -39.95 0.84
N MET A 449 12.07 -41.02 0.06
CA MET A 449 11.09 -42.09 0.07
C MET A 449 11.75 -43.41 0.45
N VAL A 450 11.09 -44.16 1.32
CA VAL A 450 11.49 -45.51 1.74
C VAL A 450 10.41 -46.50 1.38
N GLY A 451 10.79 -47.66 0.87
CA GLY A 451 9.82 -48.67 0.45
C GLY A 451 10.27 -50.10 0.64
N VAL A 452 9.27 -50.98 0.67
CA VAL A 452 9.45 -52.43 0.72
C VAL A 452 8.46 -53.10 -0.21
N ASP A 453 8.93 -54.05 -1.00
CA ASP A 453 8.11 -54.76 -1.98
C ASP A 453 8.53 -56.22 -2.12
N THR A 454 7.59 -57.09 -2.46
CA THR A 454 7.85 -58.52 -2.68
C THR A 454 7.34 -58.98 -4.03
N LYS A 455 8.02 -59.98 -4.59
CA LYS A 455 7.59 -60.63 -5.81
C LYS A 455 6.73 -61.85 -5.53
N VAL A 456 5.60 -61.93 -6.23
CA VAL A 456 4.66 -63.05 -6.14
C VAL A 456 4.36 -63.55 -7.55
N ASP A 457 4.54 -64.85 -7.76
CA ASP A 457 4.12 -65.50 -9.02
C ASP A 457 2.66 -65.94 -8.90
N GLY A 458 1.82 -65.55 -9.86
CA GLY A 458 0.39 -65.89 -9.82
C GLY A 458 -0.39 -65.40 -11.03
N ASN A 459 -1.48 -66.12 -11.38
CA ASN A 459 -2.40 -65.76 -12.47
C ASN A 459 -1.70 -65.45 -13.80
N ASN A 460 -0.72 -66.29 -14.19
CA ASN A 460 0.07 -66.14 -15.43
C ASN A 460 0.88 -64.83 -15.53
N ALA A 461 1.13 -64.15 -14.40
CA ALA A 461 1.95 -62.95 -14.31
C ALA A 461 2.94 -63.02 -13.13
N LYS A 462 4.00 -62.22 -13.24
CA LYS A 462 4.93 -61.94 -12.15
C LYS A 462 4.53 -60.61 -11.51
N TRP A 463 4.11 -60.66 -10.26
CA TRP A 463 3.65 -59.49 -9.51
C TRP A 463 4.77 -58.96 -8.64
N ILE A 464 4.86 -57.64 -8.54
CA ILE A 464 5.50 -56.93 -7.44
C ILE A 464 4.38 -56.26 -6.67
N VAL A 465 4.40 -56.37 -5.35
CA VAL A 465 3.45 -55.69 -4.46
C VAL A 465 4.25 -55.10 -3.31
N GLY A 466 4.03 -53.83 -3.02
CA GLY A 466 4.77 -53.14 -1.98
C GLY A 466 4.06 -51.93 -1.41
N ALA A 467 4.72 -51.34 -0.42
CA ALA A 467 4.33 -50.08 0.18
C ALA A 467 5.55 -49.17 0.29
N ALA A 468 5.32 -47.87 0.32
CA ALA A 468 6.33 -46.86 0.56
C ALA A 468 5.80 -45.72 1.42
N ALA A 469 6.71 -44.99 2.06
CA ALA A 469 6.42 -43.75 2.76
C ALA A 469 7.39 -42.67 2.27
N GLY A 470 6.85 -41.48 2.00
CA GLY A 470 7.58 -40.30 1.52
C GLY A 470 7.54 -39.17 2.54
N PHE A 471 8.64 -38.43 2.62
CA PHE A 471 8.75 -37.19 3.38
C PHE A 471 9.43 -36.17 2.48
N ALA A 472 8.79 -35.02 2.27
CA ALA A 472 9.35 -33.96 1.45
C ALA A 472 9.23 -32.61 2.15
N LYS A 473 10.17 -31.73 1.82
CA LYS A 473 10.10 -30.31 2.09
C LYS A 473 10.07 -29.58 0.76
N GLY A 474 9.24 -28.54 0.67
CA GLY A 474 9.19 -27.63 -0.45
C GLY A 474 9.32 -26.20 0.04
N ASP A 475 9.99 -25.35 -0.73
CA ASP A 475 10.06 -23.92 -0.50
C ASP A 475 9.48 -23.24 -1.76
N LEU A 476 8.38 -22.52 -1.60
CA LEU A 476 7.71 -21.75 -2.65
C LEU A 476 8.05 -20.27 -2.49
N SER A 477 8.30 -19.54 -3.57
CA SER A 477 8.51 -18.09 -3.48
C SER A 477 8.09 -17.34 -4.73
N ASP A 478 7.60 -16.12 -4.53
CA ASP A 478 7.49 -15.08 -5.55
C ASP A 478 7.54 -13.71 -4.87
N ARG A 479 8.33 -12.78 -5.42
CA ARG A 479 8.54 -11.42 -4.86
C ARG A 479 8.85 -11.46 -3.35
N THR A 480 7.95 -10.95 -2.50
CA THR A 480 8.10 -11.00 -1.03
C THR A 480 7.40 -12.20 -0.38
N GLY A 481 6.56 -12.91 -1.13
CA GLY A 481 5.80 -14.05 -0.68
C GLY A 481 6.64 -15.33 -0.65
N GLN A 482 6.45 -16.11 0.41
CA GLN A 482 7.11 -17.38 0.64
C GLN A 482 6.12 -18.38 1.25
N VAL A 483 6.25 -19.66 0.90
CA VAL A 483 5.56 -20.76 1.59
C VAL A 483 6.52 -21.89 1.89
N ASP A 484 6.65 -22.22 3.17
CA ASP A 484 7.35 -23.42 3.62
C ASP A 484 6.37 -24.60 3.61
N GLN A 485 6.72 -25.68 2.93
CA GLN A 485 5.86 -26.85 2.73
C GLN A 485 6.48 -28.10 3.37
N ASP A 486 5.67 -28.84 4.14
CA ASP A 486 6.01 -30.16 4.67
C ASP A 486 4.99 -31.20 4.20
N SER A 487 5.49 -32.28 3.57
CA SER A 487 4.66 -33.37 3.07
C SER A 487 4.99 -34.71 3.73
N GLN A 488 3.95 -35.46 4.06
CA GLN A 488 4.03 -36.83 4.56
C GLN A 488 3.09 -37.73 3.76
N SER A 489 3.66 -38.72 3.08
CA SER A 489 2.91 -39.55 2.14
C SER A 489 3.06 -41.04 2.42
N ALA A 490 2.01 -41.80 2.09
CA ALA A 490 1.98 -43.26 2.13
C ALA A 490 1.47 -43.82 0.81
N TYR A 491 2.19 -44.78 0.24
CA TYR A 491 1.88 -45.40 -1.04
C TYR A 491 1.70 -46.90 -0.89
N ILE A 492 0.75 -47.45 -1.63
CA ILE A 492 0.64 -48.88 -1.92
C ILE A 492 0.74 -49.04 -3.42
N TYR A 493 1.60 -49.93 -3.89
CA TYR A 493 1.84 -50.11 -5.32
C TYR A 493 1.91 -51.58 -5.72
N SER A 494 1.60 -51.82 -6.98
CA SER A 494 1.73 -53.12 -7.62
C SER A 494 2.15 -53.00 -9.09
N SER A 495 2.92 -53.96 -9.55
CA SER A 495 3.31 -54.11 -10.96
C SER A 495 3.10 -55.56 -11.39
N ALA A 496 2.28 -55.79 -12.42
CA ALA A 496 2.03 -57.10 -13.01
C ALA A 496 2.73 -57.20 -14.36
N ARG A 497 3.64 -58.18 -14.52
CA ARG A 497 4.29 -58.47 -15.81
C ARG A 497 3.83 -59.82 -16.36
N PHE A 498 3.25 -59.79 -17.55
CA PHE A 498 2.71 -60.97 -18.22
C PHE A 498 3.77 -61.66 -19.10
N ALA A 499 3.55 -62.93 -19.42
CA ALA A 499 4.46 -63.71 -20.26
C ALA A 499 4.61 -63.18 -21.70
N ASN A 500 3.66 -62.38 -22.17
CA ASN A 500 3.70 -61.71 -23.48
C ASN A 500 4.40 -60.34 -23.44
N ASN A 501 5.12 -60.00 -22.36
CA ASN A 501 5.83 -58.73 -22.16
C ASN A 501 4.95 -57.49 -21.97
N ILE A 502 3.63 -57.63 -21.88
CA ILE A 502 2.77 -56.55 -21.39
C ILE A 502 2.99 -56.40 -19.88
N PHE A 503 2.97 -55.16 -19.39
CA PHE A 503 2.92 -54.88 -17.96
C PHE A 503 1.86 -53.85 -17.61
N VAL A 504 1.39 -53.92 -16.37
CA VAL A 504 0.48 -52.94 -15.78
C VAL A 504 1.03 -52.57 -14.41
N ASP A 505 1.33 -51.30 -14.22
CA ASP A 505 1.68 -50.72 -12.92
C ASP A 505 0.47 -49.96 -12.38
N GLY A 506 0.27 -50.05 -11.07
CA GLY A 506 -0.76 -49.34 -10.36
C GLY A 506 -0.30 -48.93 -8.98
N ASN A 507 -0.73 -47.76 -8.52
CA ASN A 507 -0.51 -47.33 -7.15
C ASN A 507 -1.67 -46.46 -6.65
N LEU A 508 -1.77 -46.39 -5.33
CA LEU A 508 -2.68 -45.53 -4.58
C LEU A 508 -1.85 -44.85 -3.49
N SER A 509 -2.09 -43.56 -3.29
CA SER A 509 -1.38 -42.75 -2.31
C SER A 509 -2.34 -41.95 -1.44
N TYR A 510 -1.88 -41.66 -0.23
CA TYR A 510 -2.43 -40.64 0.64
C TYR A 510 -1.28 -39.72 1.05
N SER A 511 -1.51 -38.41 1.00
CA SER A 511 -0.52 -37.39 1.33
C SER A 511 -1.17 -36.35 2.25
N HIS A 512 -0.41 -35.91 3.24
CA HIS A 512 -0.79 -34.82 4.12
C HIS A 512 0.24 -33.70 3.97
N PHE A 513 -0.23 -32.50 3.65
CA PHE A 513 0.57 -31.31 3.42
C PHE A 513 0.31 -30.28 4.52
N ASN A 514 1.37 -29.67 5.03
CA ASN A 514 1.31 -28.49 5.90
C ASN A 514 2.05 -27.37 5.17
N ASN A 515 1.45 -26.18 5.17
CA ASN A 515 1.94 -25.02 4.43
C ASN A 515 1.91 -23.81 5.37
N ASP A 516 3.07 -23.16 5.54
CA ASP A 516 3.22 -21.94 6.32
C ASP A 516 3.58 -20.79 5.37
N LEU A 517 2.66 -19.83 5.21
CA LEU A 517 2.77 -18.70 4.30
C LEU A 517 3.28 -17.46 5.04
N SER A 518 4.17 -16.71 4.40
CA SER A 518 4.58 -15.37 4.83
C SER A 518 4.77 -14.43 3.64
N ALA A 519 4.46 -13.14 3.81
CA ALA A 519 4.68 -12.10 2.81
C ALA A 519 4.73 -10.71 3.45
N ASN A 520 5.00 -9.67 2.64
CA ASN A 520 4.80 -8.28 3.06
C ASN A 520 3.77 -7.59 2.16
N MET A 521 3.00 -6.70 2.76
CA MET A 521 2.12 -5.79 2.02
C MET A 521 2.92 -4.65 1.38
N SER A 522 2.31 -3.91 0.46
CA SER A 522 2.94 -2.74 -0.20
C SER A 522 3.38 -1.63 0.76
N ASP A 523 2.78 -1.53 1.95
CA ASP A 523 3.16 -0.59 3.02
C ASP A 523 4.27 -1.13 3.95
N GLY A 524 4.72 -2.36 3.74
CA GLY A 524 5.72 -3.05 4.55
C GLY A 524 5.16 -3.84 5.74
N THR A 525 3.84 -3.89 5.93
CA THR A 525 3.19 -4.70 6.96
C THR A 525 3.41 -6.20 6.68
N TYR A 526 3.84 -6.95 7.70
CA TYR A 526 4.07 -8.39 7.58
C TYR A 526 2.74 -9.17 7.63
N VAL A 527 2.62 -10.19 6.78
CA VAL A 527 1.45 -11.07 6.67
C VAL A 527 1.89 -12.52 6.82
N ASP A 528 1.09 -13.31 7.54
CA ASP A 528 1.30 -14.74 7.74
C ASP A 528 -0.03 -15.51 7.76
N GLY A 529 0.06 -16.81 7.47
CA GLY A 529 -1.03 -17.75 7.63
C GLY A 529 -0.54 -19.19 7.50
N ASN A 530 -1.34 -20.14 7.97
CA ASN A 530 -1.05 -21.56 7.82
C ASN A 530 -2.27 -22.31 7.31
N THR A 531 -2.02 -23.37 6.56
CA THR A 531 -3.07 -24.26 6.05
C THR A 531 -2.56 -25.68 5.91
N SER A 532 -3.48 -26.63 6.03
CA SER A 532 -3.21 -28.05 5.81
C SER A 532 -4.07 -28.57 4.67
N SER A 533 -3.64 -29.67 4.06
CA SER A 533 -4.46 -30.36 3.06
C SER A 533 -4.20 -31.85 3.07
N ASP A 534 -5.27 -32.63 2.97
CA ASP A 534 -5.22 -34.06 2.75
C ASP A 534 -5.47 -34.35 1.27
N ALA A 535 -4.67 -35.24 0.69
CA ALA A 535 -4.80 -35.59 -0.71
C ALA A 535 -4.80 -37.10 -0.93
N TRP A 536 -5.63 -37.56 -1.86
CA TRP A 536 -5.66 -38.93 -2.35
C TRP A 536 -5.21 -38.95 -3.79
N GLY A 537 -4.22 -39.78 -4.08
CA GLY A 537 -3.65 -39.89 -5.42
C GLY A 537 -3.71 -41.31 -5.96
N PHE A 538 -3.74 -41.45 -7.28
CA PHE A 538 -3.58 -42.74 -7.95
C PHE A 538 -2.71 -42.60 -9.19
N GLY A 539 -2.08 -43.71 -9.59
CA GLY A 539 -1.36 -43.79 -10.85
C GLY A 539 -1.51 -45.15 -11.51
N LEU A 540 -1.69 -45.15 -12.81
CA LEU A 540 -1.82 -46.35 -13.65
C LEU A 540 -0.91 -46.21 -14.87
N LYS A 541 -0.05 -47.20 -15.15
CA LYS A 541 0.82 -47.24 -16.34
C LYS A 541 0.68 -48.58 -17.03
N LEU A 542 0.33 -48.55 -18.32
CA LEU A 542 0.23 -49.73 -19.19
C LEU A 542 1.32 -49.63 -20.26
N GLY A 543 2.10 -50.69 -20.43
CA GLY A 543 3.13 -50.69 -21.46
C GLY A 543 3.51 -52.07 -21.97
N TYR A 544 4.44 -52.08 -22.92
CA TYR A 544 4.92 -53.28 -23.57
C TYR A 544 6.45 -53.29 -23.65
N ASP A 545 7.10 -54.26 -23.01
CA ASP A 545 8.56 -54.39 -23.08
C ASP A 545 8.99 -55.07 -24.39
N LEU A 546 9.35 -54.29 -25.40
CA LEU A 546 9.97 -54.82 -26.62
C LEU A 546 11.45 -55.09 -26.37
N LYS A 547 11.84 -56.37 -26.38
CA LYS A 547 13.25 -56.77 -26.25
C LYS A 547 13.99 -56.63 -27.58
N LEU A 548 15.12 -55.94 -27.57
CA LEU A 548 16.04 -55.78 -28.69
C LEU A 548 17.29 -56.64 -28.44
N GLY A 549 17.25 -57.89 -28.90
CA GLY A 549 18.27 -58.88 -28.58
C GLY A 549 18.24 -59.28 -27.10
N ASP A 550 19.40 -59.62 -26.54
CA ASP A 550 19.51 -60.12 -25.15
C ASP A 550 19.71 -59.00 -24.11
N ALA A 551 20.05 -57.78 -24.54
CA ALA A 551 20.51 -56.70 -23.66
C ALA A 551 19.75 -55.37 -23.81
N GLY A 552 19.15 -55.10 -24.98
CA GLY A 552 18.42 -53.86 -25.24
C GLY A 552 16.92 -54.00 -24.99
N TYR A 553 16.26 -52.90 -24.66
CA TYR A 553 14.81 -52.82 -24.62
C TYR A 553 14.29 -51.45 -25.09
N VAL A 554 13.06 -51.47 -25.60
CA VAL A 554 12.24 -50.28 -25.87
C VAL A 554 10.86 -50.55 -25.30
N THR A 555 10.34 -49.63 -24.52
CA THR A 555 9.09 -49.80 -23.79
C THR A 555 8.18 -48.61 -24.07
N PRO A 556 7.33 -48.67 -25.11
CA PRO A 556 6.23 -47.74 -25.23
C PRO A 556 5.21 -47.97 -24.11
N TYR A 557 4.65 -46.88 -23.61
CA TYR A 557 3.65 -46.90 -22.55
C TYR A 557 2.65 -45.74 -22.67
N GLY A 558 1.53 -45.89 -21.98
CA GLY A 558 0.65 -44.81 -21.61
C GLY A 558 0.35 -44.88 -20.12
N SER A 559 0.23 -43.73 -19.49
CA SER A 559 -0.14 -43.61 -18.08
C SER A 559 -1.16 -42.51 -17.83
N VAL A 560 -1.92 -42.71 -16.76
CA VAL A 560 -2.81 -41.72 -16.18
C VAL A 560 -2.57 -41.69 -14.68
N SER A 561 -2.50 -40.50 -14.13
CA SER A 561 -2.39 -40.28 -12.70
C SER A 561 -3.27 -39.11 -12.31
N GLY A 562 -3.81 -39.15 -11.10
CA GLY A 562 -4.62 -38.04 -10.60
C GLY A 562 -4.46 -37.86 -9.11
N LEU A 563 -4.56 -36.61 -8.68
CA LEU A 563 -4.50 -36.17 -7.29
C LEU A 563 -5.77 -35.39 -6.97
N PHE A 564 -6.40 -35.73 -5.85
CA PHE A 564 -7.59 -35.07 -5.35
C PHE A 564 -7.27 -34.54 -3.95
N GLN A 565 -7.11 -33.23 -3.83
CA GLN A 565 -6.72 -32.53 -2.61
C GLN A 565 -7.94 -31.85 -1.98
N SER A 566 -8.16 -32.04 -0.68
CA SER A 566 -9.16 -31.29 0.07
C SER A 566 -8.69 -29.86 0.31
N GLY A 567 -9.57 -28.89 0.13
CA GLY A 567 -9.34 -27.50 0.57
C GLY A 567 -9.76 -27.31 2.02
N ASP A 568 -8.94 -26.57 2.76
CA ASP A 568 -9.31 -25.98 4.05
C ASP A 568 -9.58 -24.48 3.83
N ASP A 569 -10.57 -23.95 4.55
CA ASP A 569 -10.86 -22.51 4.61
C ASP A 569 -9.95 -21.88 5.67
N TYR A 570 -9.23 -20.81 5.33
CA TYR A 570 -8.30 -20.15 6.27
C TYR A 570 -8.28 -18.63 6.10
N GLN A 571 -7.78 -17.95 7.14
CA GLN A 571 -7.66 -16.50 7.18
C GLN A 571 -6.20 -16.11 7.48
N LEU A 572 -5.66 -15.18 6.71
CA LEU A 572 -4.34 -14.59 6.95
C LEU A 572 -4.39 -13.51 8.04
N SER A 573 -3.23 -13.13 8.58
CA SER A 573 -3.13 -12.14 9.65
C SER A 573 -3.51 -10.71 9.24
N ASN A 574 -3.65 -10.43 7.93
CA ASN A 574 -4.14 -9.18 7.37
C ASN A 574 -5.64 -9.20 7.02
N ASP A 575 -6.38 -10.16 7.57
CA ASP A 575 -7.81 -10.40 7.39
C ASP A 575 -8.27 -10.99 6.04
N MET A 576 -7.35 -11.31 5.11
CA MET A 576 -7.70 -12.00 3.87
C MET A 576 -8.25 -13.40 4.14
N LYS A 577 -9.41 -13.72 3.55
CA LYS A 577 -10.04 -15.04 3.63
C LYS A 577 -9.84 -15.79 2.34
N VAL A 578 -9.40 -17.03 2.47
CA VAL A 578 -9.15 -17.94 1.35
C VAL A 578 -9.99 -19.19 1.58
N ASP A 579 -10.94 -19.40 0.68
CA ASP A 579 -11.90 -20.49 0.69
C ASP A 579 -11.77 -21.29 -0.62
N GLY A 580 -12.40 -22.47 -0.66
CA GLY A 580 -12.57 -23.22 -1.91
C GLY A 580 -11.29 -23.84 -2.49
N GLN A 581 -10.24 -24.03 -1.69
CA GLN A 581 -8.93 -24.55 -2.13
C GLN A 581 -8.89 -26.06 -2.48
N SER A 582 -10.04 -26.69 -2.75
CA SER A 582 -10.01 -28.07 -3.25
C SER A 582 -9.35 -28.10 -4.62
N TYR A 583 -8.42 -29.02 -4.83
CA TYR A 583 -7.61 -29.04 -6.04
C TYR A 583 -7.56 -30.45 -6.62
N ASP A 584 -8.17 -30.59 -7.79
CA ASP A 584 -8.21 -31.84 -8.53
C ASP A 584 -7.30 -31.70 -9.76
N SER A 585 -6.35 -32.63 -9.92
CA SER A 585 -5.42 -32.65 -11.04
C SER A 585 -5.38 -34.03 -11.70
N MET A 586 -5.43 -34.05 -13.03
CA MET A 586 -5.34 -35.24 -13.85
C MET A 586 -4.21 -35.10 -14.87
N ARG A 587 -3.23 -35.99 -14.78
CA ARG A 587 -2.07 -36.05 -15.68
C ARG A 587 -2.17 -37.26 -16.60
N TYR A 588 -2.01 -37.00 -17.90
CA TYR A 588 -1.96 -38.02 -18.94
C TYR A 588 -0.58 -38.02 -19.59
N GLU A 589 0.02 -39.21 -19.74
CA GLU A 589 1.35 -39.32 -20.31
C GLU A 589 1.42 -40.45 -21.35
N LEU A 590 2.03 -40.15 -22.50
CA LEU A 590 2.34 -41.11 -23.55
C LEU A 590 3.84 -41.06 -23.82
N GLY A 591 4.53 -42.17 -23.58
CA GLY A 591 5.99 -42.17 -23.59
C GLY A 591 6.63 -43.44 -24.09
N VAL A 592 7.95 -43.36 -24.24
CA VAL A 592 8.83 -44.47 -24.60
C VAL A 592 10.06 -44.42 -23.71
N ASP A 593 10.31 -45.53 -23.03
CA ASP A 593 11.56 -45.78 -22.31
C ASP A 593 12.48 -46.65 -23.18
N ALA A 594 13.77 -46.32 -23.27
CA ALA A 594 14.74 -47.14 -24.01
C ALA A 594 16.01 -47.32 -23.19
N GLY A 595 16.54 -48.54 -23.14
CA GLY A 595 17.75 -48.82 -22.36
C GLY A 595 18.54 -50.02 -22.85
N TYR A 596 19.75 -50.14 -22.35
CA TYR A 596 20.68 -51.21 -22.71
C TYR A 596 21.46 -51.70 -21.50
N THR A 597 21.38 -52.99 -21.20
CA THR A 597 22.06 -53.59 -20.05
C THR A 597 23.44 -54.14 -20.43
N PHE A 598 24.49 -53.55 -19.89
CA PHE A 598 25.88 -54.03 -19.96
C PHE A 598 26.17 -54.96 -18.79
N THR A 599 26.26 -56.26 -19.05
CA THR A 599 26.63 -57.26 -18.03
C THR A 599 28.14 -57.47 -18.00
N TYR A 600 28.79 -57.18 -16.87
CA TYR A 600 30.24 -57.33 -16.68
C TYR A 600 30.61 -58.69 -16.06
N SER A 601 29.75 -59.24 -15.21
CA SER A 601 29.85 -60.56 -14.57
C SER A 601 28.46 -61.08 -14.22
N GLU A 602 28.33 -62.30 -13.66
CA GLU A 602 27.02 -62.86 -13.27
C GLU A 602 26.24 -61.95 -12.31
N ASP A 603 26.93 -61.18 -11.46
CA ASP A 603 26.34 -60.36 -10.41
C ASP A 603 26.50 -58.85 -10.64
N GLN A 604 27.09 -58.41 -11.76
CA GLN A 604 27.35 -56.99 -12.04
C GLN A 604 26.84 -56.56 -13.40
N ALA A 605 26.02 -55.52 -13.40
CA ALA A 605 25.47 -54.92 -14.62
C ALA A 605 25.25 -53.41 -14.49
N LEU A 606 25.36 -52.68 -15.61
CA LEU A 606 25.00 -51.29 -15.74
C LEU A 606 23.93 -51.16 -16.83
N THR A 607 22.81 -50.48 -16.53
CA THR A 607 21.73 -50.22 -17.49
C THR A 607 21.50 -48.71 -17.58
N PRO A 608 22.15 -48.00 -18.51
CA PRO A 608 21.67 -46.68 -18.93
C PRO A 608 20.31 -46.78 -19.60
N TYR A 609 19.49 -45.76 -19.38
CA TYR A 609 18.20 -45.60 -20.02
C TYR A 609 17.88 -44.13 -20.32
N PHE A 610 16.96 -43.96 -21.26
CA PHE A 610 16.43 -42.69 -21.73
C PHE A 610 14.91 -42.76 -21.70
N LYS A 611 14.27 -41.65 -21.34
CA LYS A 611 12.83 -41.47 -21.30
C LYS A 611 12.44 -40.31 -22.21
N LEU A 612 11.41 -40.49 -23.02
CA LEU A 612 10.78 -39.42 -23.78
C LEU A 612 9.27 -39.59 -23.69
N ALA A 613 8.58 -38.55 -23.24
CA ALA A 613 7.13 -38.58 -23.15
C ALA A 613 6.50 -37.24 -23.53
N TYR A 614 5.26 -37.33 -24.02
CA TYR A 614 4.34 -36.21 -24.08
C TYR A 614 3.43 -36.29 -22.86
N VAL A 615 3.30 -35.19 -22.15
CA VAL A 615 2.52 -35.04 -20.92
C VAL A 615 1.45 -33.99 -21.15
N TYR A 616 0.25 -34.25 -20.65
CA TYR A 616 -0.82 -33.28 -20.59
C TYR A 616 -1.37 -33.24 -19.16
N ASP A 617 -1.35 -32.05 -18.57
CA ASP A 617 -1.90 -31.77 -17.25
C ASP A 617 -3.24 -31.03 -17.41
N ASP A 618 -4.24 -31.49 -16.67
CA ASP A 618 -5.60 -30.94 -16.63
C ASP A 618 -5.97 -30.70 -15.18
N SER A 619 -5.99 -29.42 -14.77
CA SER A 619 -6.27 -29.01 -13.39
C SER A 619 -7.12 -27.73 -13.38
N ASN A 620 -8.29 -27.74 -14.02
CA ASN A 620 -9.21 -26.60 -14.01
C ASN A 620 -9.82 -26.39 -12.62
N ASN A 621 -9.22 -25.51 -11.81
CA ASN A 621 -9.59 -25.25 -10.43
C ASN A 621 -9.74 -23.74 -10.20
N ASP A 622 -10.73 -23.39 -9.38
CA ASP A 622 -10.98 -22.03 -8.94
C ASP A 622 -10.90 -21.98 -7.41
N ALA A 623 -10.48 -20.84 -6.90
CA ALA A 623 -10.37 -20.53 -5.49
C ALA A 623 -11.17 -19.27 -5.16
N ASP A 624 -11.80 -19.21 -3.99
CA ASP A 624 -12.54 -18.03 -3.56
C ASP A 624 -11.67 -17.20 -2.58
N VAL A 625 -11.29 -15.98 -2.96
CA VAL A 625 -10.57 -15.04 -2.08
C VAL A 625 -11.47 -13.86 -1.78
N ASN A 626 -11.84 -13.68 -0.51
CA ASN A 626 -12.81 -12.67 -0.07
C ASN A 626 -14.15 -12.69 -0.85
N GLY A 627 -14.52 -13.84 -1.41
CA GLY A 627 -15.71 -14.01 -2.25
C GLY A 627 -15.52 -13.78 -3.75
N ASP A 628 -14.31 -13.44 -4.19
CA ASP A 628 -13.95 -13.42 -5.61
C ASP A 628 -13.39 -14.77 -6.05
N SER A 629 -13.95 -15.34 -7.11
CA SER A 629 -13.48 -16.58 -7.71
C SER A 629 -12.31 -16.30 -8.65
N ILE A 630 -11.15 -16.89 -8.35
CA ILE A 630 -9.87 -16.68 -9.04
C ILE A 630 -9.34 -18.05 -9.51
N ASP A 631 -8.98 -18.12 -10.80
CA ASP A 631 -8.39 -19.31 -11.41
C ASP A 631 -6.99 -19.57 -10.87
N ASN A 632 -6.81 -20.70 -10.20
CA ASN A 632 -5.52 -21.18 -9.70
C ASN A 632 -5.14 -22.54 -10.30
N GLY A 633 -5.82 -22.95 -11.36
CA GLY A 633 -5.56 -24.18 -12.08
C GLY A 633 -4.28 -24.09 -12.92
N VAL A 634 -3.55 -25.20 -13.02
CA VAL A 634 -2.44 -25.33 -13.98
C VAL A 634 -2.76 -26.41 -15.00
N GLU A 635 -2.70 -26.04 -16.27
CA GLU A 635 -2.97 -26.93 -17.38
C GLU A 635 -1.86 -26.89 -18.44
N GLY A 636 -1.97 -27.78 -19.43
CA GLY A 636 -1.19 -27.64 -20.64
C GLY A 636 -0.36 -28.85 -21.03
N SER A 637 0.29 -28.70 -22.17
CA SER A 637 1.00 -29.77 -22.86
C SER A 637 2.51 -29.60 -22.70
N ALA A 638 3.15 -30.57 -22.08
CA ALA A 638 4.59 -30.55 -21.88
C ALA A 638 5.30 -31.74 -22.53
N VAL A 639 6.60 -31.60 -22.78
CA VAL A 639 7.48 -32.67 -23.23
C VAL A 639 8.41 -33.04 -22.09
N ARG A 640 8.41 -34.32 -21.72
CA ARG A 640 9.32 -34.89 -20.73
C ARG A 640 10.53 -35.50 -21.41
N VAL A 641 11.73 -35.13 -20.97
CA VAL A 641 12.98 -35.77 -21.37
C VAL A 641 13.74 -36.22 -20.13
N GLY A 642 14.12 -37.50 -20.09
CA GLY A 642 14.80 -38.09 -18.94
C GLY A 642 15.99 -38.95 -19.32
N LEU A 643 17.00 -38.96 -18.47
CA LEU A 643 18.19 -39.80 -18.59
C LEU A 643 18.51 -40.43 -17.25
N GLY A 644 18.85 -41.71 -17.25
CA GLY A 644 19.19 -42.40 -16.02
C GLY A 644 20.07 -43.61 -16.19
N THR A 645 20.52 -44.13 -15.05
CA THR A 645 21.35 -45.32 -14.96
C THR A 645 20.92 -46.17 -13.78
N GLN A 646 20.97 -47.48 -13.95
CA GLN A 646 20.84 -48.45 -12.87
C GLN A 646 22.10 -49.32 -12.82
N PHE A 647 22.72 -49.44 -11.66
CA PHE A 647 23.91 -50.25 -11.44
C PHE A 647 23.65 -51.35 -10.41
N SER A 648 23.87 -52.60 -10.79
CA SER A 648 23.88 -53.74 -9.88
C SER A 648 25.32 -54.03 -9.44
N PHE A 649 25.62 -53.85 -8.15
CA PHE A 649 26.95 -54.12 -7.58
C PHE A 649 27.15 -55.59 -7.24
N THR A 650 26.07 -56.23 -6.77
CA THR A 650 25.98 -57.65 -6.44
C THR A 650 24.58 -58.15 -6.79
N LYS A 651 24.34 -59.46 -6.70
CA LYS A 651 23.00 -60.04 -6.83
C LYS A 651 21.94 -59.44 -5.89
N ASN A 652 22.34 -58.90 -4.73
CA ASN A 652 21.43 -58.37 -3.71
C ASN A 652 21.46 -56.84 -3.59
N PHE A 653 22.39 -56.13 -4.24
CA PHE A 653 22.56 -54.69 -4.03
C PHE A 653 22.68 -53.93 -5.34
N SER A 654 21.83 -52.90 -5.51
CA SER A 654 21.80 -52.03 -6.68
C SER A 654 21.58 -50.58 -6.30
N ALA A 655 22.08 -49.66 -7.11
CA ALA A 655 21.72 -48.25 -7.06
C ALA A 655 21.16 -47.78 -8.41
N TYR A 656 20.44 -46.68 -8.39
CA TYR A 656 19.95 -46.02 -9.59
C TYR A 656 19.99 -44.52 -9.42
N THR A 657 20.06 -43.82 -10.54
CA THR A 657 19.91 -42.38 -10.59
C THR A 657 19.29 -41.98 -11.92
N ASP A 658 18.39 -41.01 -11.89
CA ASP A 658 17.89 -40.34 -13.09
C ASP A 658 17.69 -38.85 -12.88
N ALA A 659 17.72 -38.12 -13.99
CA ALA A 659 17.35 -36.73 -14.05
C ALA A 659 16.30 -36.54 -15.16
N ASN A 660 15.31 -35.70 -14.91
CA ASN A 660 14.25 -35.39 -15.86
C ASN A 660 14.08 -33.88 -16.02
N TYR A 661 13.56 -33.49 -17.17
CA TYR A 661 13.10 -32.15 -17.49
C TYR A 661 11.68 -32.28 -18.06
N LEU A 662 10.79 -31.37 -17.69
CA LEU A 662 9.44 -31.25 -18.24
C LEU A 662 9.24 -29.80 -18.67
N GLY A 663 8.89 -29.56 -19.94
CA GLY A 663 8.72 -28.19 -20.43
C GLY A 663 7.56 -28.02 -21.40
N GLY A 664 6.83 -26.90 -21.29
CA GLY A 664 5.87 -26.40 -22.27
C GLY A 664 4.42 -26.17 -21.79
N GLY A 665 4.08 -26.58 -20.56
CA GLY A 665 2.77 -26.30 -19.93
C GLY A 665 2.86 -25.12 -18.96
N ASP A 666 1.79 -24.88 -18.19
CA ASP A 666 1.78 -23.82 -17.17
C ASP A 666 2.75 -24.11 -16.00
N VAL A 667 3.16 -25.37 -15.83
CA VAL A 667 4.22 -25.75 -14.88
C VAL A 667 5.37 -26.40 -15.63
N ASP A 668 6.52 -25.74 -15.60
CA ASP A 668 7.78 -26.27 -16.08
C ASP A 668 8.55 -26.90 -14.91
N GLN A 669 9.16 -28.07 -15.16
CA GLN A 669 10.12 -28.69 -14.26
C GLN A 669 11.51 -28.53 -14.85
N ASP A 670 12.19 -27.46 -14.47
CA ASP A 670 13.52 -27.10 -14.95
C ASP A 670 14.54 -28.21 -14.75
N TRP A 671 14.44 -28.90 -13.62
CA TRP A 671 15.13 -30.15 -13.38
C TRP A 671 14.43 -30.95 -12.29
N SER A 672 14.52 -32.26 -12.40
CA SER A 672 14.35 -33.17 -11.26
C SER A 672 15.44 -34.20 -11.24
N ALA A 673 15.77 -34.69 -10.05
CA ALA A 673 16.74 -35.73 -9.84
C ALA A 673 16.21 -36.77 -8.85
N ASN A 674 16.48 -38.03 -9.15
CA ASN A 674 16.23 -39.16 -8.27
C ASN A 674 17.51 -39.96 -8.09
N VAL A 675 17.83 -40.33 -6.84
CA VAL A 675 18.96 -41.19 -6.50
C VAL A 675 18.53 -42.21 -5.47
N GLY A 676 18.62 -43.50 -5.79
CA GLY A 676 18.18 -44.55 -4.89
C GLY A 676 19.13 -45.72 -4.77
N VAL A 677 19.01 -46.42 -3.63
CA VAL A 677 19.68 -47.68 -3.35
C VAL A 677 18.66 -48.73 -2.97
N LYS A 678 18.98 -49.98 -3.29
CA LYS A 678 18.09 -51.10 -3.06
C LYS A 678 18.84 -52.34 -2.61
N TYR A 679 18.25 -53.03 -1.65
CA TYR A 679 18.61 -54.38 -1.26
C TYR A 679 17.51 -55.38 -1.67
N THR A 680 17.86 -56.36 -2.51
CA THR A 680 16.98 -57.44 -3.00
C THR A 680 17.27 -58.73 -2.21
N TRP A 681 16.25 -59.53 -1.86
CA TRP A 681 16.43 -60.83 -1.16
C TRP A 681 16.48 -62.06 -2.07
#